data_AF-A0AAN5BW60-F1
#
_entry.id   AF-A0AAN5BW60-F1
#
_cell.length_a   1.000
_cell.length_b   1.000
_cell.length_c   1.000
_cell.angle_alpha   90.00
_cell.angle_beta   90.00
_cell.angle_gamma   90.00
#
_symmetry.space_group_name_H-M   'P 1'
#
loop_
_entity.id
_entity.type
_entity.pdbx_description
1 polymer ?
#
loop_
_entity_poly.entity_id
_entity_poly.type
_entity_poly.pdbx_seq_one_letter_code
_entity_poly.pdbx_strand_id
1 'polypeptide(L)'
;MRHANASYTLFKQQPRASGFCVDNMTQLNGTSVTPNSRSESCPLKVLVVGAGIGGLTAAIALRKQGHDKWLLAHRIDLYNKLKSVATNAEDGRPAIPLRTSSRVVSVDAEAAHITLENGAHYEGDVILGADGVHSITRRAVPGGDIKPFCSGKSAFRFLVSKQAALDDPVTAPLVKHPGELCMWYGTDRRIVMYPTSNNSVLNFVVIHPEAESADQAADGWDQSGNLDKMLQIFSSFDPTILKLLAKADPESVKVWKLLDMESIPTWHFGRLALLGDAAHPFLPHQGQGAGIAIEDAASLAVILPQGTPVEEILERLQLYYEIRYERASQVQEYSRILGEDRTDVYGFVNFNCGHDEWDNSTQKLREWTWKRIPNPYWRMPIAFGPMPGPRQTHLGVPRDGTKSTFTTASIKFKTSRTVLQNLFPPGRRGWRFTSPGTVAYASFAKTTLNKMEWLGGSGYSHIGLYIHGVEYVKKDGSSVKGTYLPILFESLTDPIVSGREELGMPKLYTSIDVYRRATSYRIRTGWQGALWGNFLLEDLVEVDPSSESGGLSGEADAGMLAYKYIPKSGRANKNVPAEEHAVWDPFSEATPKPSPKRVYTTKKASFQIDALDWEQLPTLHHIISRLAEVPVYEVVGAKLVEGEGVPDVSGARPIE
;
A
#
# COMPACT_ATOMS: atom_id res chain seq x y z
N MET A 1 -16.38 46.48 20.31
CA MET A 1 -17.21 46.22 21.51
C MET A 1 -17.16 44.73 21.82
N ARG A 2 -16.70 44.41 23.04
CA ARG A 2 -16.77 43.14 23.81
C ARG A 2 -16.14 41.89 23.16
N HIS A 3 -14.87 41.60 23.41
CA HIS A 3 -14.25 40.92 24.58
C HIS A 3 -14.70 39.48 24.83
N ALA A 4 -13.77 38.54 24.64
CA ALA A 4 -13.53 37.44 25.59
C ALA A 4 -12.05 37.02 25.49
N ASN A 5 -11.28 37.44 26.50
CA ASN A 5 -9.95 36.95 26.82
C ASN A 5 -10.06 35.53 27.39
N ALA A 6 -9.15 34.62 27.00
CA ALA A 6 -8.80 33.48 27.83
C ALA A 6 -7.28 33.47 28.02
N SER A 7 -6.89 33.78 29.24
CA SER A 7 -5.54 33.97 29.73
C SER A 7 -4.76 32.65 29.76
N TYR A 8 -3.54 32.65 29.24
CA TYR A 8 -2.54 31.62 29.51
C TYR A 8 -1.95 31.85 30.90
N THR A 9 -2.18 30.92 31.83
CA THR A 9 -1.51 30.92 33.14
C THR A 9 -0.31 29.99 33.08
N LEU A 10 0.89 30.58 33.15
CA LEU A 10 2.16 29.90 33.36
C LEU A 10 2.16 29.11 34.67
N PHE A 11 2.52 27.82 34.62
CA PHE A 11 2.82 27.05 35.82
C PHE A 11 4.20 27.42 36.35
N LYS A 12 4.22 28.03 37.55
CA LYS A 12 5.41 28.18 38.39
C LYS A 12 5.84 26.81 38.92
N GLN A 13 7.10 26.48 38.74
CA GLN A 13 7.80 25.45 39.50
C GLN A 13 7.88 25.86 40.98
N GLN A 14 7.51 24.94 41.88
CA GLN A 14 8.08 24.88 43.23
C GLN A 14 8.39 23.41 43.59
N PRO A 15 9.50 23.16 44.31
CA PRO A 15 10.02 21.83 44.55
C PRO A 15 9.41 21.25 45.84
N ARG A 16 8.73 20.11 45.74
CA ARG A 16 8.56 19.14 46.83
C ARG A 16 7.98 17.85 46.26
N ALA A 17 8.70 16.75 46.49
CA ALA A 17 8.25 15.41 46.17
C ALA A 17 6.90 15.14 46.85
N SER A 18 5.84 15.00 46.05
CA SER A 18 4.55 14.49 46.49
C SER A 18 3.97 13.68 45.35
N GLY A 19 3.68 12.41 45.62
CA GLY A 19 3.07 11.49 44.65
C GLY A 19 1.66 11.96 44.30
N PHE A 20 1.37 12.02 43.00
CA PHE A 20 0.03 12.29 42.51
C PHE A 20 -0.76 10.98 42.41
N CYS A 21 -1.80 10.84 43.23
CA CYS A 21 -2.86 9.85 43.09
C CYS A 21 -4.14 10.62 42.75
N VAL A 22 -4.79 10.32 41.62
CA VAL A 22 -6.02 11.02 41.19
C VAL A 22 -7.20 10.09 41.43
N ASP A 23 -7.94 10.36 42.51
CA ASP A 23 -9.19 9.68 42.85
C ASP A 23 -10.41 10.28 42.11
N ASN A 24 -11.38 9.41 41.82
CA ASN A 24 -12.62 9.67 41.10
C ASN A 24 -13.60 10.60 41.83
N MET A 25 -14.30 11.46 41.08
CA MET A 25 -15.50 12.18 41.53
C MET A 25 -16.72 11.94 40.61
N THR A 26 -17.70 11.24 41.20
CA THR A 26 -19.18 11.38 41.21
C THR A 26 -20.02 11.82 40.00
N GLN A 27 -21.02 10.95 39.78
CA GLN A 27 -22.34 11.05 39.11
C GLN A 27 -23.00 12.44 39.00
N LEU A 28 -23.68 12.67 37.87
CA LEU A 28 -24.93 13.44 37.80
C LEU A 28 -25.88 12.84 36.73
N ASN A 29 -27.17 12.84 37.08
CA ASN A 29 -28.31 12.17 36.45
C ASN A 29 -28.79 12.75 35.11
N GLY A 30 -29.41 11.87 34.30
CA GLY A 30 -30.73 12.14 33.71
C GLY A 30 -30.79 12.41 32.21
N THR A 31 -31.18 11.40 31.42
CA THR A 31 -32.48 11.34 30.71
C THR A 31 -32.52 10.12 29.78
N SER A 32 -33.66 9.44 29.81
CA SER A 32 -33.95 8.18 29.14
C SER A 32 -34.10 8.35 27.62
N VAL A 33 -33.33 7.59 26.86
CA VAL A 33 -33.65 7.22 25.47
C VAL A 33 -33.40 5.73 25.33
N THR A 34 -34.44 4.98 24.97
CA THR A 34 -34.39 3.54 24.68
C THR A 34 -33.44 3.25 23.52
N PRO A 35 -32.42 2.37 23.65
CA PRO A 35 -31.67 1.91 22.51
C PRO A 35 -32.36 0.69 21.88
N ASN A 36 -32.68 0.82 20.59
CA ASN A 36 -32.83 -0.28 19.66
C ASN A 36 -31.70 -1.31 19.85
N SER A 37 -32.06 -2.58 19.75
CA SER A 37 -31.16 -3.75 19.79
C SER A 37 -29.88 -3.52 18.98
N ARG A 38 -28.81 -3.08 19.65
CA ARG A 38 -27.44 -3.13 19.13
C ARG A 38 -26.89 -4.50 19.51
N SER A 39 -26.39 -5.23 18.52
CA SER A 39 -25.44 -6.32 18.74
C SER A 39 -24.44 -5.91 19.80
N GLU A 40 -24.28 -6.70 20.86
CA GLU A 40 -23.15 -6.54 21.78
C GLU A 40 -21.88 -6.54 20.93
N SER A 41 -21.27 -5.35 20.76
CA SER A 41 -20.05 -5.20 20.00
C SER A 41 -18.96 -5.92 20.77
N CYS A 42 -18.64 -7.14 20.34
CA CYS A 42 -17.56 -7.92 20.90
C CYS A 42 -16.27 -7.06 20.82
N PRO A 43 -15.58 -6.83 21.93
CA PRO A 43 -14.39 -5.99 21.90
C PRO A 43 -13.34 -6.58 20.95
N LEU A 44 -12.87 -5.74 20.01
CA LEU A 44 -11.74 -6.03 19.15
C LEU A 44 -10.49 -6.33 19.98
N LYS A 45 -9.77 -7.39 19.62
CA LYS A 45 -8.45 -7.70 20.16
C LYS A 45 -7.41 -6.90 19.38
N VAL A 46 -7.12 -5.70 19.84
CA VAL A 46 -6.14 -4.79 19.22
C VAL A 46 -4.78 -5.00 19.88
N LEU A 47 -3.77 -5.37 19.09
CA LEU A 47 -2.40 -5.54 19.55
C LEU A 47 -1.68 -4.19 19.45
N VAL A 48 -1.43 -3.53 20.59
CA VAL A 48 -0.60 -2.32 20.62
C VAL A 48 0.83 -2.75 20.96
N VAL A 49 1.71 -2.72 19.96
CA VAL A 49 3.13 -3.09 20.11
C VAL A 49 3.93 -1.86 20.52
N GLY A 50 4.57 -1.95 21.68
CA GLY A 50 5.48 -0.94 22.21
C GLY A 50 4.95 -0.17 23.43
N ALA A 51 5.79 -0.07 24.47
CA ALA A 51 5.45 0.49 25.78
C ALA A 51 5.81 1.99 25.94
N GLY A 52 6.03 2.70 24.83
CA GLY A 52 6.26 4.14 24.81
C GLY A 52 4.98 4.96 25.03
N ILE A 53 5.13 6.27 25.22
CA ILE A 53 4.04 7.20 25.59
C ILE A 53 2.88 7.18 24.57
N GLY A 54 3.11 6.83 23.30
CA GLY A 54 2.03 6.72 22.31
C GLY A 54 1.23 5.44 22.36
N GLY A 55 1.82 4.34 22.79
CA GLY A 55 1.18 3.04 22.94
C GLY A 55 0.40 3.11 24.23
N LEU A 56 0.97 3.83 25.21
CA LEU A 56 0.36 4.31 26.43
C LEU A 56 -0.89 5.14 26.11
N THR A 57 -0.78 6.16 25.26
CA THR A 57 -1.91 7.03 24.90
C THR A 57 -2.96 6.32 24.05
N ALA A 58 -2.56 5.55 23.04
CA ALA A 58 -3.44 4.79 22.15
C ALA A 58 -4.21 3.72 22.92
N ALA A 59 -3.54 2.96 23.79
CA ALA A 59 -4.24 1.95 24.57
C ALA A 59 -5.01 2.53 25.77
N ILE A 60 -4.69 3.75 26.27
CA ILE A 60 -5.60 4.50 27.17
C ILE A 60 -6.88 4.88 26.43
N ALA A 61 -6.78 5.37 25.18
CA ALA A 61 -7.93 5.75 24.36
C ALA A 61 -8.78 4.53 23.96
N LEU A 62 -8.16 3.41 23.57
CA LEU A 62 -8.82 2.15 23.21
C LEU A 62 -9.49 1.48 24.44
N ARG A 63 -8.86 1.56 25.62
CA ARG A 63 -9.45 1.10 26.89
C ARG A 63 -10.70 1.90 27.28
N LYS A 64 -10.73 3.21 27.03
CA LYS A 64 -11.93 4.05 27.24
C LYS A 64 -13.11 3.67 26.32
N GLN A 65 -12.85 2.94 25.24
CA GLN A 65 -13.85 2.44 24.28
C GLN A 65 -14.28 0.98 24.55
N GLY A 66 -13.81 0.36 25.64
CA GLY A 66 -14.27 -0.97 26.06
C GLY A 66 -13.45 -2.16 25.55
N HIS A 67 -12.22 -1.95 25.06
CA HIS A 67 -11.32 -3.03 24.61
C HIS A 67 -10.23 -3.37 25.68
N ASP A 68 -10.03 -4.66 25.99
CA ASP A 68 -8.98 -5.22 26.89
C ASP A 68 -7.72 -5.62 26.07
N LYS A 69 -6.46 -5.70 26.55
CA LYS A 69 -5.69 -5.28 27.74
C LYS A 69 -4.20 -5.24 27.32
N TRP A 70 -3.41 -4.42 28.02
CA TRP A 70 -1.94 -4.45 27.98
C TRP A 70 -1.38 -5.80 28.43
N LEU A 71 -0.26 -6.24 27.86
CA LEU A 71 0.47 -7.41 28.34
C LEU A 71 1.76 -6.99 29.07
N LEU A 72 1.70 -7.01 30.39
CA LEU A 72 2.86 -7.02 31.26
C LEU A 72 3.18 -8.48 31.54
N ALA A 73 4.06 -9.06 30.73
CA ALA A 73 4.40 -10.47 30.79
C ALA A 73 5.73 -10.67 31.51
N HIS A 74 5.80 -11.71 32.32
CA HIS A 74 7.08 -12.23 32.75
C HIS A 74 7.80 -12.81 31.51
N ARG A 75 9.07 -12.45 31.30
CA ARG A 75 9.83 -12.80 30.08
C ARG A 75 9.78 -14.30 29.77
N ILE A 76 9.90 -15.14 30.81
CA ILE A 76 9.90 -16.59 30.67
C ILE A 76 8.54 -17.11 30.18
N ASP A 77 7.44 -16.53 30.65
CA ASP A 77 6.09 -16.97 30.26
C ASP A 77 5.82 -16.62 28.79
N LEU A 78 6.17 -15.40 28.39
CA LEU A 78 6.08 -14.97 26.99
C LEU A 78 6.94 -15.85 26.09
N TYR A 79 8.19 -16.08 26.46
CA TYR A 79 9.11 -16.94 25.72
C TYR A 79 8.57 -18.38 25.60
N ASN A 80 8.09 -18.97 26.69
CA ASN A 80 7.55 -20.32 26.69
C ASN A 80 6.30 -20.43 25.82
N LYS A 81 5.44 -19.41 25.82
CA LYS A 81 4.26 -19.41 24.96
C LYS A 81 4.64 -19.29 23.48
N LEU A 82 5.55 -18.38 23.13
CA LEU A 82 6.06 -18.24 21.75
C LEU A 82 6.75 -19.53 21.28
N LYS A 83 7.59 -20.11 22.13
CA LYS A 83 8.24 -21.41 21.88
C LYS A 83 7.21 -22.49 21.61
N SER A 84 6.19 -22.62 22.48
CA SER A 84 5.14 -23.61 22.30
C SER A 84 4.40 -23.45 20.97
N VAL A 85 4.09 -22.21 20.56
CA VAL A 85 3.42 -21.94 19.28
C VAL A 85 4.34 -22.31 18.10
N ALA A 86 5.63 -22.01 18.19
CA ALA A 86 6.60 -22.32 17.14
C ALA A 86 6.88 -23.84 16.99
N THR A 87 6.90 -24.58 18.10
CA THR A 87 7.29 -26.00 18.12
C THR A 87 6.13 -26.99 18.10
N ASN A 88 4.89 -26.51 18.13
CA ASN A 88 3.71 -27.36 17.98
C ASN A 88 3.18 -27.27 16.54
N ALA A 89 2.65 -28.38 16.02
CA ALA A 89 1.91 -28.35 14.77
C ALA A 89 0.52 -27.76 15.04
N GLU A 90 0.27 -26.55 14.55
CA GLU A 90 -1.03 -25.86 14.65
C GLU A 90 -1.42 -25.32 13.26
N ASP A 91 -2.72 -25.22 12.99
CA ASP A 91 -3.28 -24.61 11.77
C ASP A 91 -2.74 -25.17 10.44
N GLY A 92 -2.44 -26.47 10.39
CA GLY A 92 -1.92 -27.13 9.19
C GLY A 92 -0.46 -26.81 8.86
N ARG A 93 0.28 -26.15 9.76
CA ARG A 93 1.72 -25.87 9.61
C ARG A 93 2.56 -26.89 10.39
N PRO A 94 3.69 -27.35 9.84
CA PRO A 94 4.59 -28.25 10.56
C PRO A 94 5.29 -27.52 11.71
N ALA A 95 5.61 -28.26 12.77
CA ALA A 95 6.41 -27.75 13.88
C ALA A 95 7.80 -27.30 13.41
N ILE A 96 8.29 -26.17 13.92
CA ILE A 96 9.65 -25.69 13.67
C ILE A 96 10.63 -26.51 14.53
N PRO A 97 11.65 -27.17 13.93
CA PRO A 97 12.66 -27.89 14.70
C PRO A 97 13.47 -26.95 15.60
N LEU A 98 13.42 -27.15 16.92
CA LEU A 98 14.22 -26.39 17.88
C LEU A 98 15.37 -27.25 18.42
N ARG A 99 16.61 -26.81 18.18
CA ARG A 99 17.83 -27.46 18.71
C ARG A 99 18.43 -26.62 19.83
N THR A 100 18.34 -27.11 21.06
CA THR A 100 19.01 -26.52 22.22
C THR A 100 20.44 -27.04 22.34
N SER A 101 21.26 -26.40 23.18
CA SER A 101 22.68 -26.80 23.39
C SER A 101 23.49 -26.87 22.10
N SER A 102 23.09 -26.09 21.09
CA SER A 102 23.68 -26.05 19.76
C SER A 102 24.34 -24.68 19.55
N ARG A 103 25.45 -24.45 20.28
CA ARG A 103 26.15 -23.17 20.25
C ARG A 103 26.80 -22.97 18.89
N VAL A 104 26.36 -21.94 18.16
CA VAL A 104 27.02 -21.51 16.91
C VAL A 104 28.33 -20.83 17.28
N VAL A 105 29.39 -21.04 16.48
CA VAL A 105 30.72 -20.46 16.70
C VAL A 105 31.29 -19.77 15.46
N SER A 106 30.75 -20.06 14.27
CA SER A 106 31.14 -19.42 13.01
C SER A 106 29.95 -19.34 12.06
N VAL A 107 29.92 -18.27 11.24
CA VAL A 107 28.88 -17.97 10.26
C VAL A 107 29.53 -17.55 8.96
N ASP A 108 29.15 -18.20 7.87
CA ASP A 108 29.41 -17.76 6.50
C ASP A 108 28.13 -17.13 5.95
N ALA A 109 28.14 -15.82 5.84
CA ALA A 109 26.99 -15.03 5.42
C ALA A 109 26.70 -15.16 3.92
N GLU A 110 27.70 -15.44 3.08
CA GLU A 110 27.51 -15.54 1.63
C GLU A 110 26.93 -16.91 1.25
N ALA A 111 27.47 -17.97 1.83
CA ALA A 111 27.00 -19.34 1.63
C ALA A 111 25.77 -19.71 2.47
N ALA A 112 25.39 -18.86 3.44
CA ALA A 112 24.37 -19.17 4.45
C ALA A 112 24.68 -20.47 5.22
N HIS A 113 25.93 -20.62 5.66
CA HIS A 113 26.37 -21.74 6.48
C HIS A 113 26.66 -21.32 7.93
N ILE A 114 26.36 -22.20 8.87
CA ILE A 114 26.74 -22.05 10.27
C ILE A 114 27.55 -23.26 10.74
N THR A 115 28.50 -23.02 11.64
CA THR A 115 29.28 -24.07 12.32
C THR A 115 29.00 -24.03 13.80
N LEU A 116 28.72 -25.20 14.38
CA LEU A 116 28.51 -25.38 15.82
C LEU A 116 29.83 -25.67 16.54
N GLU A 117 29.84 -25.45 17.85
CA GLU A 117 31.00 -25.73 18.72
C GLU A 117 31.47 -27.19 18.63
N ASN A 118 30.55 -28.14 18.42
CA ASN A 118 30.87 -29.55 18.27
C ASN A 118 31.39 -29.93 16.86
N GLY A 119 31.62 -28.95 15.98
CA GLY A 119 32.08 -29.14 14.60
C GLY A 119 30.98 -29.49 13.60
N ALA A 120 29.70 -29.60 14.00
CA ALA A 120 28.61 -29.83 13.06
C ALA A 120 28.34 -28.58 12.20
N HIS A 121 27.98 -28.80 10.93
CA HIS A 121 27.66 -27.75 9.97
C HIS A 121 26.18 -27.82 9.55
N TYR A 122 25.59 -26.65 9.31
CA TYR A 122 24.25 -26.52 8.74
C TYR A 122 24.24 -25.46 7.64
N GLU A 123 23.42 -25.71 6.62
CA GLU A 123 23.21 -24.84 5.47
C GLU A 123 21.72 -24.48 5.33
N GLY A 124 21.43 -23.37 4.65
CA GLY A 124 20.08 -22.93 4.31
C GLY A 124 20.10 -21.81 3.27
N ASP A 125 18.93 -21.28 2.91
CA ASP A 125 18.84 -20.20 1.91
C ASP A 125 19.10 -18.80 2.50
N VAL A 126 18.91 -18.65 3.82
CA VAL A 126 19.01 -17.41 4.58
C VAL A 126 19.35 -17.69 6.06
N ILE A 127 20.15 -16.84 6.67
CA ILE A 127 20.45 -16.83 8.11
C ILE A 127 19.81 -15.59 8.75
N LEU A 128 19.08 -15.80 9.85
CA LEU A 128 18.52 -14.72 10.67
C LEU A 128 19.26 -14.68 12.02
N GLY A 129 20.06 -13.64 12.22
CA GLY A 129 20.84 -13.40 13.43
C GLY A 129 20.03 -12.73 14.54
N ALA A 130 19.51 -13.53 15.47
CA ALA A 130 18.74 -13.09 16.64
C ALA A 130 19.41 -13.50 17.98
N ASP A 131 20.74 -13.48 18.02
CA ASP A 131 21.61 -13.98 19.11
C ASP A 131 22.00 -12.91 20.15
N GLY A 132 21.34 -11.76 20.11
CA GLY A 132 21.36 -10.75 21.16
C GLY A 132 22.60 -9.85 21.19
N VAL A 133 22.76 -9.11 22.29
CA VAL A 133 23.80 -8.06 22.41
C VAL A 133 25.24 -8.58 22.22
N HIS A 134 25.51 -9.84 22.56
CA HIS A 134 26.81 -10.50 22.38
C HIS A 134 26.94 -11.28 21.05
N SER A 135 26.18 -10.86 20.04
CA SER A 135 26.04 -11.53 18.76
C SER A 135 27.37 -11.95 18.11
N ILE A 136 27.44 -13.22 17.72
CA ILE A 136 28.45 -13.74 16.81
C ILE A 136 28.05 -13.48 15.35
N THR A 137 26.75 -13.46 15.04
CA THR A 137 26.27 -13.27 13.66
C THR A 137 26.56 -11.85 13.20
N ARG A 138 26.50 -10.87 14.10
CA ARG A 138 26.83 -9.48 13.83
C ARG A 138 28.27 -9.32 13.30
N ARG A 139 29.22 -10.12 13.78
CA ARG A 139 30.62 -10.08 13.30
C ARG A 139 30.78 -10.50 11.83
N ALA A 140 29.81 -11.25 11.29
CA ALA A 140 29.80 -11.64 9.89
C ALA A 140 29.22 -10.56 8.96
N VAL A 141 28.77 -9.42 9.50
CA VAL A 141 28.30 -8.27 8.74
C VAL A 141 29.40 -7.19 8.69
N PRO A 142 29.66 -6.54 7.55
CA PRO A 142 30.65 -5.46 7.44
C PRO A 142 30.42 -4.34 8.46
N GLY A 143 31.45 -4.02 9.25
CA GLY A 143 31.36 -3.03 10.33
C GLY A 143 30.63 -3.51 11.59
N GLY A 144 30.26 -4.79 11.68
CA GLY A 144 29.53 -5.35 12.80
C GLY A 144 30.39 -5.88 13.96
N ASP A 145 31.72 -5.97 13.80
CA ASP A 145 32.64 -6.32 14.89
C ASP A 145 32.88 -5.12 15.83
N ILE A 146 31.80 -4.71 16.49
CA ILE A 146 31.80 -3.68 17.51
C ILE A 146 31.45 -4.27 18.86
N LYS A 147 32.06 -3.71 19.91
CA LYS A 147 31.86 -4.13 21.29
C LYS A 147 30.80 -3.24 21.94
N PRO A 148 29.75 -3.82 22.54
CA PRO A 148 28.86 -3.07 23.42
C PRO A 148 29.66 -2.43 24.57
N PHE A 149 29.27 -1.23 24.98
CA PHE A 149 29.89 -0.50 26.08
C PHE A 149 28.87 -0.25 27.19
N CYS A 150 29.34 -0.08 28.43
CA CYS A 150 28.46 0.26 29.55
C CYS A 150 27.94 1.69 29.40
N SER A 151 26.64 1.90 29.56
CA SER A 151 26.01 3.23 29.51
C SER A 151 26.24 4.07 30.79
N GLY A 152 27.12 3.63 31.68
CA GLY A 152 27.35 4.21 33.01
C GLY A 152 26.25 3.88 34.04
N LYS A 153 25.31 2.98 33.70
CA LYS A 153 24.21 2.57 34.57
C LYS A 153 24.16 1.04 34.73
N SER A 154 23.72 0.60 35.90
CA SER A 154 23.38 -0.80 36.19
C SER A 154 21.94 -0.88 36.65
N ALA A 155 21.35 -2.08 36.58
CA ALA A 155 20.00 -2.33 37.07
C ALA A 155 19.95 -3.59 37.94
N PHE A 156 19.44 -3.43 39.17
CA PHE A 156 18.94 -4.55 39.95
C PHE A 156 17.60 -5.02 39.39
N ARG A 157 17.45 -6.34 39.27
CA ARG A 157 16.22 -7.01 38.84
C ARG A 157 15.89 -8.12 39.81
N PHE A 158 14.63 -8.16 40.23
CA PHE A 158 14.11 -9.14 41.17
C PHE A 158 12.58 -9.15 41.13
N LEU A 159 12.01 -10.14 41.81
CA LEU A 159 10.57 -10.33 41.91
C LEU A 159 10.14 -10.19 43.37
N VAL A 160 8.94 -9.66 43.59
CA VAL A 160 8.29 -9.62 44.92
C VAL A 160 6.90 -10.22 44.78
N SER A 161 6.50 -11.08 45.73
CA SER A 161 5.12 -11.55 45.81
C SER A 161 4.18 -10.37 46.06
N LYS A 162 3.17 -10.20 45.20
CA LYS A 162 2.18 -9.13 45.42
C LYS A 162 1.43 -9.34 46.73
N GLN A 163 1.18 -10.60 47.12
CA GLN A 163 0.55 -10.91 48.39
C GLN A 163 1.40 -10.44 49.57
N ALA A 164 2.72 -10.69 49.55
CA ALA A 164 3.62 -10.23 50.62
C ALA A 164 3.67 -8.70 50.75
N ALA A 165 3.43 -7.98 49.66
CA ALA A 165 3.28 -6.52 49.65
C ALA A 165 1.90 -6.06 50.15
N LEU A 166 0.83 -6.82 49.90
CA LEU A 166 -0.53 -6.54 50.38
C LEU A 166 -0.72 -6.86 51.87
N ASP A 167 -0.02 -7.87 52.39
CA ASP A 167 -0.10 -8.29 53.80
C ASP A 167 0.49 -7.25 54.77
N ASP A 168 1.24 -6.27 54.26
CA ASP A 168 1.83 -5.20 55.04
C ASP A 168 1.08 -3.88 54.80
N PRO A 169 0.40 -3.33 55.84
CA PRO A 169 -0.41 -2.11 55.70
C PRO A 169 0.34 -0.89 55.15
N VAL A 170 1.67 -0.86 55.31
CA VAL A 170 2.51 0.22 54.79
C VAL A 170 2.68 0.10 53.27
N THR A 171 2.94 -1.10 52.74
CA THR A 171 3.20 -1.30 51.31
C THR A 171 1.95 -1.59 50.50
N ALA A 172 0.86 -2.05 51.13
CA ALA A 172 -0.39 -2.40 50.46
C ALA A 172 -0.97 -1.28 49.57
N PRO A 173 -0.95 0.01 49.96
CA PRO A 173 -1.44 1.10 49.11
C PRO A 173 -0.71 1.21 47.76
N LEU A 174 0.58 0.86 47.70
CA LEU A 174 1.40 0.95 46.48
C LEU A 174 1.04 -0.09 45.42
N VAL A 175 0.33 -1.16 45.80
CA VAL A 175 0.09 -2.33 44.94
C VAL A 175 -1.38 -2.73 44.90
N LYS A 176 -2.28 -1.98 45.54
CA LYS A 176 -3.69 -2.34 45.71
C LYS A 176 -4.41 -2.57 44.38
N HIS A 177 -4.10 -1.75 43.37
CA HIS A 177 -4.78 -1.83 42.08
C HIS A 177 -4.08 -2.81 41.12
N PRO A 178 -4.84 -3.49 40.26
CA PRO A 178 -4.26 -4.40 39.28
C PRO A 178 -3.73 -3.66 38.04
N GLY A 179 -2.63 -4.17 37.47
CA GLY A 179 -2.11 -3.71 36.17
C GLY A 179 -1.42 -2.34 36.18
N GLU A 180 -1.02 -1.83 37.35
CA GLU A 180 -0.32 -0.54 37.45
C GLU A 180 1.18 -0.70 37.21
N LEU A 181 1.71 0.05 36.26
CA LEU A 181 3.14 0.29 36.15
C LEU A 181 3.45 1.57 36.94
N CYS A 182 4.33 1.46 37.92
CA CYS A 182 4.74 2.58 38.76
C CYS A 182 6.22 2.89 38.52
N MET A 183 6.54 4.17 38.50
CA MET A 183 7.92 4.66 38.40
C MET A 183 8.19 5.68 39.49
N TRP A 184 9.32 5.53 40.18
CA TRP A 184 9.84 6.54 41.11
C TRP A 184 11.18 7.04 40.61
N TYR A 185 11.37 8.36 40.66
CA TYR A 185 12.54 9.05 40.14
C TYR A 185 13.34 9.67 41.29
N GLY A 186 14.64 9.41 41.28
CA GLY A 186 15.65 10.21 41.97
C GLY A 186 16.50 10.99 40.96
N THR A 187 17.52 11.69 41.43
CA THR A 187 18.36 12.54 40.58
C THR A 187 19.10 11.77 39.48
N ASP A 188 19.59 10.57 39.78
CA ASP A 188 20.43 9.76 38.88
C ASP A 188 20.02 8.28 38.85
N ARG A 189 18.89 7.93 39.47
CA ARG A 189 18.44 6.56 39.70
C ARG A 189 16.92 6.49 39.67
N ARG A 190 16.39 5.32 39.35
CA ARG A 190 14.93 5.12 39.23
C ARG A 190 14.50 3.72 39.61
N ILE A 191 13.27 3.60 40.08
CA ILE A 191 12.61 2.34 40.39
C ILE A 191 11.45 2.19 39.42
N VAL A 192 11.40 1.07 38.71
CA VAL A 192 10.27 0.68 37.86
C VAL A 192 9.67 -0.60 38.45
N MET A 193 8.37 -0.56 38.73
CA MET A 193 7.60 -1.71 39.24
C MET A 193 6.41 -1.95 38.34
N TYR A 194 6.13 -3.22 38.03
CA TYR A 194 4.88 -3.60 37.40
C TYR A 194 4.47 -5.04 37.73
N PRO A 195 3.16 -5.34 37.79
CA PRO A 195 2.67 -6.69 38.02
C PRO A 195 2.79 -7.56 36.76
N THR A 196 3.08 -8.84 36.98
CA THR A 196 3.14 -9.92 35.98
C THR A 196 2.36 -11.14 36.49
N SER A 197 2.31 -12.23 35.72
CA SER A 197 1.75 -13.51 36.18
C SER A 197 0.33 -13.39 36.72
N ASN A 198 -0.59 -12.82 35.93
CA ASN A 198 -1.96 -12.50 36.35
C ASN A 198 -2.03 -11.65 37.62
N ASN A 199 -1.14 -10.67 37.74
CA ASN A 199 -1.10 -9.72 38.83
C ASN A 199 -0.74 -10.35 40.19
N SER A 200 -0.05 -11.49 40.21
CA SER A 200 0.38 -12.15 41.45
C SER A 200 1.84 -11.83 41.83
N VAL A 201 2.68 -11.45 40.85
CA VAL A 201 4.11 -11.20 41.04
C VAL A 201 4.47 -9.80 40.55
N LEU A 202 5.19 -9.03 41.37
CA LEU A 202 5.69 -7.70 41.04
C LEU A 202 7.11 -7.82 40.50
N ASN A 203 7.33 -7.35 39.27
CA ASN A 203 8.66 -7.26 38.68
C ASN A 203 9.26 -5.89 38.99
N PHE A 204 10.50 -5.89 39.48
CA PHE A 204 11.28 -4.68 39.75
C PHE A 204 12.45 -4.54 38.78
N VAL A 205 12.64 -3.32 38.27
CA VAL A 205 13.84 -2.88 37.57
C VAL A 205 14.31 -1.59 38.22
N VAL A 206 15.43 -1.66 38.92
CA VAL A 206 15.90 -0.62 39.82
C VAL A 206 17.27 -0.17 39.34
N ILE A 207 17.33 1.02 38.73
CA ILE A 207 18.47 1.49 37.92
C ILE A 207 19.25 2.55 38.68
N HIS A 208 20.57 2.42 38.72
CA HIS A 208 21.50 3.26 39.48
C HIS A 208 22.82 3.45 38.70
N PRO A 209 23.69 4.41 39.11
CA PRO A 209 25.04 4.53 38.57
C PRO A 209 25.83 3.22 38.73
N GLU A 210 26.46 2.75 37.65
CA GLU A 210 27.16 1.47 37.65
C GLU A 210 28.27 1.39 38.70
N ALA A 211 28.99 2.50 38.91
CA ALA A 211 30.08 2.60 39.88
C ALA A 211 29.68 2.26 41.33
N GLU A 212 28.40 2.34 41.68
CA GLU A 212 27.91 2.03 43.04
C GLU A 212 27.74 0.52 43.28
N SER A 213 27.78 -0.31 42.23
CA SER A 213 27.68 -1.77 42.30
C SER A 213 28.72 -2.50 41.43
N ALA A 214 29.80 -1.82 41.05
CA ALA A 214 30.81 -2.38 40.14
C ALA A 214 31.51 -3.62 40.72
N ASP A 215 31.59 -3.71 42.05
CA ASP A 215 32.11 -4.86 42.81
C ASP A 215 31.21 -6.11 42.76
N GLN A 216 29.95 -5.96 42.34
CA GLN A 216 28.95 -7.04 42.24
C GLN A 216 28.63 -7.43 40.80
N ALA A 217 29.02 -6.61 39.83
CA ALA A 217 28.80 -6.84 38.41
C ALA A 217 30.07 -7.40 37.74
N ALA A 218 30.48 -8.61 38.13
CA ALA A 218 31.58 -9.31 37.46
C ALA A 218 31.17 -9.71 36.02
N ASP A 219 32.13 -9.72 35.09
CA ASP A 219 31.92 -10.06 33.66
C ASP A 219 31.71 -11.58 33.42
N GLY A 220 31.05 -12.27 34.36
CA GLY A 220 30.83 -13.72 34.37
C GLY A 220 29.37 -14.13 34.61
N TRP A 221 29.13 -15.44 34.67
CA TRP A 221 27.79 -16.04 34.83
C TRP A 221 27.13 -15.81 36.20
N ASP A 222 27.89 -15.40 37.21
CA ASP A 222 27.35 -15.10 38.54
C ASP A 222 26.98 -13.62 38.66
N GLN A 223 25.69 -13.35 38.48
CA GLN A 223 25.09 -12.02 38.51
C GLN A 223 24.37 -11.74 39.84
N SER A 224 24.74 -12.47 40.90
CA SER A 224 24.10 -12.33 42.21
C SER A 224 24.24 -10.90 42.73
N GLY A 225 23.11 -10.23 42.94
CA GLY A 225 23.07 -8.90 43.53
C GLY A 225 22.85 -8.98 45.04
N ASN A 226 23.42 -8.02 45.78
CA ASN A 226 23.22 -7.96 47.23
C ASN A 226 22.04 -7.04 47.58
N LEU A 227 21.02 -7.59 48.25
CA LEU A 227 19.83 -6.85 48.68
C LEU A 227 20.16 -5.68 49.60
N ASP A 228 21.03 -5.86 50.59
CA ASP A 228 21.40 -4.79 51.53
C ASP A 228 22.11 -3.64 50.82
N LYS A 229 23.00 -3.96 49.87
CA LYS A 229 23.66 -2.98 49.01
C LYS A 229 22.66 -2.20 48.16
N MET A 230 21.67 -2.88 47.57
CA MET A 230 20.60 -2.23 46.85
C MET A 230 19.81 -1.27 47.76
N LEU A 231 19.43 -1.69 48.97
CA LEU A 231 18.72 -0.83 49.92
C LEU A 231 19.58 0.37 50.35
N GLN A 232 20.89 0.20 50.51
CA GLN A 232 21.83 1.28 50.79
C GLN A 232 21.87 2.30 49.64
N ILE A 233 22.00 1.83 48.40
CA ILE A 233 22.00 2.65 47.18
C ILE A 233 20.70 3.46 47.08
N PHE A 234 19.56 2.88 47.41
CA PHE A 234 18.26 3.55 47.28
C PHE A 234 17.78 4.26 48.56
N SER A 235 18.61 4.38 49.59
CA SER A 235 18.25 4.87 50.93
C SER A 235 17.61 6.27 50.99
N SER A 236 17.76 7.09 49.95
CA SER A 236 17.14 8.42 49.83
C SER A 236 15.68 8.39 49.37
N PHE A 237 15.17 7.23 48.92
CA PHE A 237 13.78 7.08 48.49
C PHE A 237 12.82 6.97 49.67
N ASP A 238 11.52 7.15 49.40
CA ASP A 238 10.47 7.08 50.42
C ASP A 238 10.55 5.78 51.26
N PRO A 239 10.43 5.85 52.59
CA PRO A 239 10.51 4.66 53.45
C PRO A 239 9.52 3.55 53.05
N THR A 240 8.38 3.91 52.48
CA THR A 240 7.36 2.97 52.00
C THR A 240 7.86 2.14 50.83
N ILE A 241 8.53 2.77 49.85
CA ILE A 241 9.08 2.03 48.70
C ILE A 241 10.29 1.21 49.13
N LEU A 242 11.14 1.71 50.02
CA LEU A 242 12.26 0.93 50.59
C LEU A 242 11.78 -0.33 51.32
N LYS A 243 10.70 -0.22 52.10
CA LYS A 243 10.07 -1.37 52.76
C LYS A 243 9.53 -2.39 51.76
N LEU A 244 9.07 -1.94 50.59
CA LEU A 244 8.64 -2.82 49.51
C LEU A 244 9.82 -3.50 48.81
N LEU A 245 10.93 -2.78 48.54
CA LEU A 245 12.15 -3.36 47.98
C LEU A 245 12.75 -4.43 48.92
N ALA A 246 12.69 -4.21 50.24
CA ALA A 246 13.19 -5.14 51.25
C ALA A 246 12.43 -6.48 51.31
N LYS A 247 11.29 -6.61 50.62
CA LYS A 247 10.54 -7.86 50.48
C LYS A 247 11.04 -8.74 49.33
N ALA A 248 12.06 -8.28 48.59
CA ALA A 248 12.73 -9.11 47.59
C ALA A 248 13.32 -10.35 48.25
N ASP A 249 13.20 -11.50 47.59
CA ASP A 249 13.97 -12.68 47.96
C ASP A 249 15.45 -12.40 47.66
N PRO A 250 16.36 -12.44 48.66
CA PRO A 250 17.78 -12.19 48.46
C PRO A 250 18.41 -13.07 47.36
N GLU A 251 17.95 -14.31 47.19
CA GLU A 251 18.49 -15.22 46.17
C GLU A 251 18.04 -14.84 44.74
N SER A 252 16.94 -14.09 44.63
CA SER A 252 16.36 -13.65 43.35
C SER A 252 16.98 -12.35 42.81
N VAL A 253 17.73 -11.60 43.63
CA VAL A 253 18.30 -10.31 43.25
C VAL A 253 19.46 -10.51 42.28
N LYS A 254 19.36 -9.91 41.10
CA LYS A 254 20.41 -9.90 40.09
C LYS A 254 20.78 -8.48 39.69
N VAL A 255 22.05 -8.22 39.41
CA VAL A 255 22.54 -6.92 38.93
C VAL A 255 23.12 -7.03 37.53
N TRP A 256 22.72 -6.12 36.64
CA TRP A 256 23.11 -6.14 35.23
C TRP A 256 23.65 -4.78 34.81
N LYS A 257 24.82 -4.77 34.16
CA LYS A 257 25.32 -3.58 33.45
C LYS A 257 24.37 -3.30 32.28
N LEU A 258 23.96 -2.05 32.11
CA LEU A 258 23.18 -1.63 30.95
C LEU A 258 24.16 -1.34 29.82
N LEU A 259 24.10 -2.17 28.79
CA LEU A 259 24.97 -2.07 27.63
C LEU A 259 24.28 -1.26 26.54
N ASP A 260 25.02 -0.34 25.94
CA ASP A 260 24.68 0.36 24.70
C ASP A 260 25.69 -0.03 23.61
N MET A 261 25.37 0.31 22.37
CA MET A 261 26.19 0.01 21.21
C MET A 261 25.93 1.07 20.14
N GLU A 262 27.01 1.55 19.53
CA GLU A 262 26.92 2.43 18.34
C GLU A 262 26.12 1.75 17.22
N SER A 263 25.45 2.54 16.40
CA SER A 263 24.76 2.04 15.21
C SER A 263 25.77 1.46 14.21
N ILE A 264 25.51 0.26 13.71
CA ILE A 264 26.30 -0.37 12.65
C ILE A 264 25.81 0.07 11.26
N PRO A 265 26.69 0.13 10.24
CA PRO A 265 26.35 0.72 8.94
C PRO A 265 25.36 -0.11 8.10
N THR A 266 25.18 -1.40 8.41
CA THR A 266 24.19 -2.27 7.78
C THR A 266 23.82 -3.42 8.71
N TRP A 267 22.63 -4.00 8.51
CA TRP A 267 22.14 -5.17 9.25
C TRP A 267 22.09 -6.44 8.41
N HIS A 268 22.59 -6.40 7.17
CA HIS A 268 22.60 -7.57 6.31
C HIS A 268 23.89 -7.65 5.51
N PHE A 269 24.27 -8.86 5.15
CA PHE A 269 25.37 -9.14 4.24
C PHE A 269 25.17 -10.51 3.61
N GLY A 270 25.33 -10.63 2.29
CA GLY A 270 24.98 -11.86 1.57
C GLY A 270 23.56 -12.33 1.88
N ARG A 271 23.45 -13.51 2.46
CA ARG A 271 22.21 -14.19 2.87
C ARG A 271 21.97 -14.12 4.39
N LEU A 272 22.66 -13.25 5.11
CA LEU A 272 22.48 -13.01 6.55
C LEU A 272 21.76 -11.68 6.80
N ALA A 273 20.78 -11.67 7.70
CA ALA A 273 20.19 -10.46 8.28
C ALA A 273 20.12 -10.52 9.81
N LEU A 274 20.35 -9.39 10.47
CA LEU A 274 20.31 -9.23 11.93
C LEU A 274 18.96 -8.65 12.38
N LEU A 275 18.51 -9.04 13.57
CA LEU A 275 17.30 -8.51 14.21
C LEU A 275 17.44 -8.44 15.74
N GLY A 276 16.60 -7.61 16.36
CA GLY A 276 16.64 -7.37 17.81
C GLY A 276 18.00 -6.86 18.29
N ASP A 277 18.38 -7.21 19.52
CA ASP A 277 19.63 -6.73 20.14
C ASP A 277 20.92 -7.13 19.38
N ALA A 278 20.85 -8.08 18.43
CA ALA A 278 21.97 -8.38 17.55
C ALA A 278 22.24 -7.22 16.57
N ALA A 279 21.20 -6.49 16.16
CA ALA A 279 21.26 -5.35 15.25
C ALA A 279 21.26 -4.00 16.01
N HIS A 280 20.37 -3.84 17.00
CA HIS A 280 20.07 -2.56 17.66
C HIS A 280 19.77 -2.74 19.15
N PRO A 281 20.79 -2.98 20.01
CA PRO A 281 20.55 -3.18 21.43
C PRO A 281 19.99 -1.92 22.10
N PHE A 282 18.95 -2.09 22.92
CA PHE A 282 18.26 -1.00 23.59
C PHE A 282 18.61 -0.90 25.06
N LEU A 283 18.83 0.33 25.53
CA LEU A 283 18.74 0.62 26.94
C LEU A 283 17.27 0.49 27.41
N PRO A 284 17.01 -0.02 28.62
CA PRO A 284 15.65 -0.34 29.07
C PRO A 284 14.78 0.88 29.41
N HIS A 285 15.20 2.11 29.06
CA HIS A 285 14.51 3.36 29.43
C HIS A 285 13.10 3.49 28.84
N GLN A 286 12.80 2.83 27.73
CA GLN A 286 11.50 2.92 27.06
C GLN A 286 10.66 1.65 27.09
N GLY A 287 11.24 0.52 27.50
CA GLY A 287 10.58 -0.78 27.35
C GLY A 287 10.30 -1.18 25.89
N GLN A 288 10.99 -0.58 24.91
CA GLN A 288 10.71 -0.76 23.48
C GLN A 288 11.56 -1.83 22.79
N GLY A 289 12.70 -2.26 23.36
CA GLY A 289 13.60 -3.20 22.66
C GLY A 289 12.91 -4.49 22.21
N ALA A 290 12.08 -5.10 23.05
CA ALA A 290 11.30 -6.28 22.67
C ALA A 290 10.23 -5.98 21.61
N GLY A 291 9.61 -4.78 21.64
CA GLY A 291 8.64 -4.34 20.64
C GLY A 291 9.29 -4.18 19.26
N ILE A 292 10.45 -3.53 19.20
CA ILE A 292 11.21 -3.35 17.96
C ILE A 292 11.73 -4.68 17.40
N ALA A 293 12.16 -5.61 18.25
CA ALA A 293 12.53 -6.96 17.82
C ALA A 293 11.33 -7.75 17.23
N ILE A 294 10.12 -7.56 17.77
CA ILE A 294 8.89 -8.15 17.23
C ILE A 294 8.53 -7.52 15.88
N GLU A 295 8.69 -6.19 15.76
CA GLU A 295 8.52 -5.50 14.48
C GLU A 295 9.51 -6.03 13.43
N ASP A 296 10.78 -6.25 13.77
CA ASP A 296 11.74 -6.85 12.84
C ASP A 296 11.29 -8.21 12.33
N ALA A 297 10.81 -9.07 13.24
CA ALA A 297 10.28 -10.38 12.89
C ALA A 297 9.03 -10.29 11.99
N ALA A 298 8.14 -9.33 12.26
CA ALA A 298 6.97 -9.07 11.41
C ALA A 298 7.39 -8.59 10.01
N SER A 299 8.36 -7.68 9.93
CA SER A 299 8.90 -7.15 8.68
C SER A 299 9.55 -8.26 7.84
N LEU A 300 10.38 -9.10 8.45
CA LEU A 300 10.99 -10.27 7.81
C LEU A 300 9.94 -11.26 7.31
N ALA A 301 8.87 -11.51 8.08
CA ALA A 301 7.79 -12.40 7.66
C ALA A 301 7.02 -11.84 6.44
N VAL A 302 6.89 -10.51 6.33
CA VAL A 302 6.25 -9.85 5.19
C VAL A 302 7.15 -9.88 3.95
N ILE A 303 8.44 -9.61 4.08
CA ILE A 303 9.37 -9.52 2.93
C ILE A 303 9.87 -10.89 2.44
N LEU A 304 9.78 -11.93 3.27
CA LEU A 304 10.10 -13.32 2.93
C LEU A 304 8.87 -14.22 3.09
N PRO A 305 7.77 -13.97 2.35
CA PRO A 305 6.59 -14.82 2.44
C PRO A 305 6.91 -16.23 1.89
N GLN A 306 6.06 -17.20 2.22
CA GLN A 306 6.19 -18.54 1.65
C GLN A 306 6.13 -18.49 0.11
N GLY A 307 7.10 -19.13 -0.55
CA GLY A 307 7.25 -19.11 -2.01
C GLY A 307 8.17 -18.00 -2.52
N THR A 308 8.88 -17.29 -1.64
CA THR A 308 9.92 -16.33 -2.04
C THR A 308 10.99 -17.02 -2.89
N PRO A 309 11.29 -16.53 -4.11
CA PRO A 309 12.37 -17.07 -4.92
C PRO A 309 13.74 -16.84 -4.27
N VAL A 310 14.62 -17.85 -4.30
CA VAL A 310 15.93 -17.84 -3.63
C VAL A 310 16.85 -16.75 -4.20
N GLU A 311 16.69 -16.43 -5.47
CA GLU A 311 17.39 -15.36 -6.18
C GLU A 311 17.00 -13.95 -5.71
N GLU A 312 15.80 -13.78 -5.13
CA GLU A 312 15.35 -12.48 -4.64
C GLU A 312 15.85 -12.18 -3.22
N ILE A 313 16.31 -13.19 -2.47
CA ILE A 313 16.63 -13.07 -1.03
C ILE A 313 17.52 -11.86 -0.74
N LEU A 314 18.57 -11.64 -1.54
CA LEU A 314 19.51 -10.53 -1.32
C LEU A 314 18.81 -9.16 -1.40
N GLU A 315 17.97 -8.97 -2.42
CA GLU A 315 17.17 -7.75 -2.58
C GLU A 315 16.09 -7.64 -1.50
N ARG A 316 15.53 -8.77 -1.04
CA ARG A 316 14.57 -8.78 0.07
C ARG A 316 15.24 -8.33 1.37
N LEU A 317 16.43 -8.83 1.70
CA LEU A 317 17.14 -8.42 2.92
C LEU A 317 17.54 -6.93 2.89
N GLN A 318 17.92 -6.42 1.71
CA GLN A 318 18.11 -4.99 1.50
C GLN A 318 16.82 -4.19 1.77
N LEU A 319 15.67 -4.67 1.28
CA LEU A 319 14.37 -4.04 1.55
C LEU A 319 14.03 -4.06 3.06
N TYR A 320 14.29 -5.17 3.76
CA TYR A 320 14.12 -5.22 5.22
C TYR A 320 14.97 -4.17 5.95
N TYR A 321 16.24 -4.03 5.55
CA TYR A 321 17.10 -2.99 6.09
C TYR A 321 16.55 -1.59 5.84
N GLU A 322 16.13 -1.27 4.61
CA GLU A 322 15.54 0.03 4.27
C GLU A 322 14.27 0.33 5.06
N ILE A 323 13.47 -0.69 5.37
CA ILE A 323 12.25 -0.54 6.16
C ILE A 323 12.58 -0.27 7.64
N ARG A 324 13.53 -1.03 8.20
CA ARG A 324 13.72 -1.12 9.66
C ARG A 324 14.81 -0.21 10.21
N TYR A 325 15.84 0.11 9.41
CA TYR A 325 17.05 0.78 9.89
C TYR A 325 16.75 2.12 10.56
N GLU A 326 16.08 3.02 9.84
CA GLU A 326 15.72 4.34 10.35
C GLU A 326 14.81 4.23 11.57
N ARG A 327 13.82 3.32 11.53
CA ARG A 327 12.87 3.13 12.62
C ARG A 327 13.54 2.66 13.91
N ALA A 328 14.30 1.57 13.89
CA ALA A 328 14.93 1.08 15.11
C ALA A 328 15.99 2.06 15.63
N SER A 329 16.80 2.63 14.74
CA SER A 329 17.85 3.60 15.13
C SER A 329 17.26 4.84 15.79
N GLN A 330 16.13 5.35 15.29
CA GLN A 330 15.46 6.49 15.89
C GLN A 330 14.86 6.17 17.28
N VAL A 331 14.29 4.99 17.46
CA VAL A 331 13.80 4.56 18.79
C VAL A 331 14.98 4.32 19.75
N GLN A 332 16.10 3.80 19.26
CA GLN A 332 17.31 3.58 20.05
C GLN A 332 17.87 4.91 20.54
N GLU A 333 17.95 5.89 19.65
CA GLU A 333 18.40 7.24 19.98
C GLU A 333 17.46 7.92 20.99
N TYR A 334 16.15 7.78 20.84
CA TYR A 334 15.23 8.27 21.86
C TYR A 334 15.42 7.57 23.21
N SER A 335 15.85 6.31 23.24
CA SER A 335 16.13 5.59 24.48
C SER A 335 17.36 6.15 25.19
N ARG A 336 18.31 6.71 24.45
CA ARG A 336 19.45 7.48 24.99
C ARG A 336 19.00 8.85 25.50
N ILE A 337 18.23 9.59 24.70
CA ILE A 337 17.76 10.94 25.04
C ILE A 337 16.82 10.93 26.26
N LEU A 338 15.94 9.95 26.44
CA LEU A 338 15.14 9.82 27.68
C LEU A 338 15.97 9.41 28.91
N GLY A 339 17.24 9.08 28.73
CA GLY A 339 18.23 9.07 29.80
C GLY A 339 18.66 10.47 30.25
N GLU A 340 18.31 11.52 29.48
CA GLU A 340 18.62 12.93 29.70
C GLU A 340 17.33 13.76 29.90
N ASP A 341 17.40 14.83 30.71
CA ASP A 341 16.23 15.55 31.29
C ASP A 341 15.44 16.47 30.31
N ARG A 342 15.28 16.11 29.02
CA ARG A 342 14.49 16.90 28.05
C ARG A 342 13.89 16.06 26.95
N THR A 343 12.60 16.25 26.62
CA THR A 343 12.08 15.95 25.26
C THR A 343 10.67 16.46 24.99
N ASP A 344 10.41 16.74 23.71
CA ASP A 344 9.07 16.91 23.12
C ASP A 344 8.29 15.58 23.20
N VAL A 345 7.40 15.50 24.17
CA VAL A 345 6.62 14.31 24.48
C VAL A 345 5.68 13.92 23.33
N TYR A 346 5.16 14.87 22.54
CA TYR A 346 4.13 14.57 21.53
C TYR A 346 4.71 13.96 20.25
N GLY A 347 5.83 14.47 19.74
CA GLY A 347 6.52 13.87 18.60
C GLY A 347 6.99 12.44 18.90
N PHE A 348 7.50 12.22 20.11
CA PHE A 348 7.93 10.92 20.61
C PHE A 348 6.80 9.88 20.68
N VAL A 349 5.63 10.28 21.18
CA VAL A 349 4.42 9.47 21.27
C VAL A 349 4.02 8.96 19.90
N ASN A 350 3.86 9.88 18.95
CA ASN A 350 3.34 9.54 17.63
C ASN A 350 4.29 8.58 16.89
N PHE A 351 5.60 8.81 16.97
CA PHE A 351 6.58 7.97 16.29
C PHE A 351 6.63 6.54 16.82
N ASN A 352 6.61 6.36 18.14
CA ASN A 352 6.70 5.02 18.72
C ASN A 352 5.46 4.17 18.43
N CYS A 353 4.29 4.78 18.29
CA CYS A 353 3.04 4.05 18.49
C CYS A 353 1.92 4.39 17.50
N GLY A 354 2.18 5.28 16.56
CA GLY A 354 1.35 5.48 15.37
C GLY A 354 1.79 4.60 14.19
N HIS A 355 2.52 3.51 14.44
CA HIS A 355 3.15 2.69 13.42
C HIS A 355 2.78 1.22 13.59
N ASP A 356 2.34 0.61 12.50
CA ASP A 356 2.17 -0.84 12.36
C ASP A 356 3.21 -1.34 11.35
N GLU A 357 4.14 -2.17 11.81
CA GLU A 357 5.23 -2.63 10.97
C GLU A 357 4.76 -3.61 9.88
N TRP A 358 3.74 -4.42 10.16
CA TRP A 358 3.23 -5.36 9.17
C TRP A 358 2.64 -4.60 7.99
N ASP A 359 1.80 -3.60 8.26
CA ASP A 359 1.18 -2.77 7.22
C ASP A 359 2.22 -1.94 6.46
N ASN A 360 3.18 -1.35 7.17
CA ASN A 360 4.28 -0.59 6.55
C ASN A 360 5.12 -1.47 5.61
N SER A 361 5.60 -2.62 6.08
CA SER A 361 6.36 -3.57 5.24
C SER A 361 5.54 -4.09 4.07
N THR A 362 4.25 -4.31 4.27
CA THR A 362 3.37 -4.78 3.18
C THR A 362 3.27 -3.74 2.08
N GLN A 363 3.15 -2.46 2.45
CA GLN A 363 3.15 -1.37 1.48
C GLN A 363 4.51 -1.21 0.78
N LYS A 364 5.61 -1.31 1.53
CA LYS A 364 6.97 -1.23 0.96
C LYS A 364 7.27 -2.39 0.01
N LEU A 365 6.78 -3.58 0.32
CA LEU A 365 6.82 -4.75 -0.55
C LEU A 365 6.02 -4.52 -1.86
N ARG A 366 4.84 -3.90 -1.79
CA ARG A 366 4.06 -3.53 -2.99
C ARG A 366 4.84 -2.53 -3.85
N GLU A 367 5.38 -1.47 -3.24
CA GLU A 367 6.20 -0.46 -3.95
C GLU A 367 7.42 -1.09 -4.62
N TRP A 368 8.13 -1.97 -3.92
CA TRP A 368 9.26 -2.73 -4.48
C TRP A 368 8.81 -3.59 -5.68
N THR A 369 7.65 -4.25 -5.57
CA THR A 369 7.09 -5.07 -6.66
C THR A 369 6.72 -4.21 -7.87
N TRP A 370 6.08 -3.06 -7.66
CA TRP A 370 5.67 -2.16 -8.74
C TRP A 370 6.86 -1.57 -9.50
N LYS A 371 7.97 -1.27 -8.83
CA LYS A 371 9.21 -0.78 -9.47
C LYS A 371 9.84 -1.78 -10.44
N ARG A 372 9.57 -3.08 -10.24
CA ARG A 372 10.07 -4.17 -11.10
C ARG A 372 9.19 -4.43 -12.31
N ILE A 373 8.00 -3.84 -12.37
CA ILE A 373 7.15 -3.93 -13.56
C ILE A 373 7.79 -3.09 -14.67
N PRO A 374 8.09 -3.66 -15.85
CA PRO A 374 8.62 -2.90 -16.97
C PRO A 374 7.52 -2.04 -17.60
N ASN A 375 7.73 -0.72 -17.67
CA ASN A 375 6.83 0.25 -18.33
C ASN A 375 5.33 0.12 -17.94
N PRO A 376 4.99 0.14 -16.64
CA PRO A 376 3.61 -0.03 -16.18
C PRO A 376 2.69 1.10 -16.67
N TYR A 377 1.47 0.74 -17.06
CA TYR A 377 0.40 1.73 -17.21
C TYR A 377 -0.11 2.17 -15.83
N TRP A 378 0.14 3.44 -15.49
CA TRP A 378 -0.41 4.08 -14.30
C TRP A 378 -1.64 4.90 -14.66
N ARG A 379 -2.70 4.78 -13.86
CA ARG A 379 -3.89 5.63 -13.91
C ARG A 379 -4.29 6.00 -12.49
N MET A 380 -4.97 7.13 -12.31
CA MET A 380 -5.47 7.51 -10.99
C MET A 380 -6.57 6.54 -10.53
N PRO A 381 -6.66 6.20 -9.22
CA PRO A 381 -5.77 6.57 -8.12
C PRO A 381 -4.50 5.70 -8.01
N ILE A 382 -3.32 6.33 -8.00
CA ILE A 382 -2.02 5.63 -7.99
C ILE A 382 -1.69 4.92 -6.66
N ALA A 383 -2.44 5.20 -5.59
CA ALA A 383 -2.22 4.57 -4.28
C ALA A 383 -2.38 3.03 -4.31
N PHE A 384 -3.05 2.50 -5.33
CA PHE A 384 -3.35 1.08 -5.48
C PHE A 384 -2.45 0.36 -6.49
N GLY A 385 -1.42 1.04 -7.00
CA GLY A 385 -0.49 0.49 -7.98
C GLY A 385 -0.90 0.71 -9.45
N PRO A 386 -0.20 0.05 -10.38
CA PRO A 386 -0.53 0.09 -11.80
C PRO A 386 -1.95 -0.39 -12.09
N MET A 387 -2.63 0.27 -13.00
CA MET A 387 -4.05 0.00 -13.25
C MET A 387 -4.21 -1.13 -14.28
N PRO A 388 -4.99 -2.19 -13.98
CA PRO A 388 -5.29 -3.22 -14.96
C PRO A 388 -6.17 -2.66 -16.09
N GLY A 389 -6.11 -3.27 -17.27
CA GLY A 389 -6.94 -2.88 -18.40
C GLY A 389 -6.65 -3.70 -19.66
N PRO A 390 -7.03 -3.18 -20.83
CA PRO A 390 -6.82 -3.88 -22.11
C PRO A 390 -5.38 -4.29 -22.40
N ARG A 391 -4.37 -3.50 -21.97
CA ARG A 391 -2.96 -3.79 -22.27
C ARG A 391 -2.18 -4.51 -21.17
N GLN A 392 -2.67 -4.52 -19.93
CA GLN A 392 -1.91 -5.12 -18.82
C GLN A 392 -2.79 -5.63 -17.66
N THR A 393 -2.24 -6.54 -16.85
CA THR A 393 -2.73 -6.87 -15.52
C THR A 393 -2.23 -5.88 -14.47
N HIS A 394 -2.69 -6.00 -13.21
CA HIS A 394 -2.16 -5.21 -12.09
C HIS A 394 -0.69 -5.56 -11.74
N LEU A 395 -0.17 -6.66 -12.30
CA LEU A 395 1.24 -7.07 -12.23
C LEU A 395 2.02 -6.64 -13.47
N GLY A 396 1.42 -5.84 -14.37
CA GLY A 396 2.05 -5.37 -15.61
C GLY A 396 2.21 -6.42 -16.71
N VAL A 397 1.65 -7.62 -16.53
CA VAL A 397 1.67 -8.66 -17.55
C VAL A 397 0.76 -8.25 -18.71
N PRO A 398 1.23 -8.25 -19.98
CA PRO A 398 0.39 -7.95 -21.14
C PRO A 398 -0.79 -8.91 -21.28
N ARG A 399 -1.91 -8.43 -21.83
CA ARG A 399 -3.12 -9.24 -22.08
C ARG A 399 -3.09 -9.89 -23.45
N ASP A 400 -3.72 -11.06 -23.58
CA ASP A 400 -3.83 -11.76 -24.85
C ASP A 400 -5.23 -11.60 -25.47
N GLY A 401 -5.32 -10.73 -26.47
CA GLY A 401 -6.55 -10.48 -27.23
C GLY A 401 -6.85 -11.51 -28.33
N THR A 402 -6.00 -12.53 -28.56
CA THR A 402 -6.10 -13.41 -29.74
C THR A 402 -7.42 -14.17 -29.82
N LYS A 403 -7.94 -14.62 -28.68
CA LYS A 403 -9.22 -15.35 -28.57
C LYS A 403 -10.43 -14.44 -28.34
N SER A 404 -10.20 -13.14 -28.18
CA SER A 404 -11.29 -12.16 -28.11
C SER A 404 -11.97 -12.06 -29.47
N THR A 405 -13.29 -11.91 -29.48
CA THR A 405 -14.08 -11.86 -30.72
C THR A 405 -14.63 -10.46 -30.95
N PHE A 406 -14.76 -10.06 -32.22
CA PHE A 406 -15.40 -8.80 -32.59
C PHE A 406 -16.53 -9.00 -33.60
N THR A 407 -17.47 -8.06 -33.60
CA THR A 407 -18.51 -7.93 -34.62
C THR A 407 -18.68 -6.47 -34.99
N THR A 408 -18.21 -6.09 -36.18
CA THR A 408 -18.19 -4.71 -36.67
C THR A 408 -19.23 -4.51 -37.77
N ALA A 409 -20.20 -3.63 -37.56
CA ALA A 409 -21.14 -3.17 -38.57
C ALA A 409 -20.76 -1.74 -38.99
N SER A 410 -20.57 -1.51 -40.29
CA SER A 410 -20.21 -0.20 -40.83
C SER A 410 -21.15 0.23 -41.94
N ILE A 411 -21.49 1.53 -41.97
CA ILE A 411 -22.23 2.19 -43.05
C ILE A 411 -21.34 3.28 -43.62
N LYS A 412 -20.89 3.10 -44.86
CA LYS A 412 -20.08 4.09 -45.59
C LYS A 412 -20.98 4.98 -46.40
N PHE A 413 -20.75 6.29 -46.32
CA PHE A 413 -21.54 7.27 -47.03
C PHE A 413 -20.69 8.41 -47.59
N LYS A 414 -21.23 9.03 -48.64
CA LYS A 414 -20.68 10.18 -49.35
C LYS A 414 -21.33 11.44 -48.79
N THR A 415 -20.52 12.44 -48.46
CA THR A 415 -20.97 13.65 -47.76
C THR A 415 -20.12 14.87 -48.11
N SER A 416 -20.48 16.04 -47.56
CA SER A 416 -19.76 17.30 -47.72
C SER A 416 -18.37 17.24 -47.08
N ARG A 417 -17.33 17.43 -47.89
CA ARG A 417 -15.94 17.54 -47.39
C ARG A 417 -15.80 18.71 -46.42
N THR A 418 -16.42 19.84 -46.73
CA THR A 418 -16.31 21.07 -45.92
C THR A 418 -16.92 20.87 -44.53
N VAL A 419 -18.07 20.20 -44.42
CA VAL A 419 -18.68 19.91 -43.12
C VAL A 419 -17.79 18.98 -42.30
N LEU A 420 -17.23 17.93 -42.91
CA LEU A 420 -16.29 17.03 -42.23
C LEU A 420 -14.99 17.74 -41.82
N GLN A 421 -14.49 18.67 -42.64
CA GLN A 421 -13.29 19.46 -42.32
C GLN A 421 -13.51 20.33 -41.06
N ASN A 422 -14.73 20.78 -40.80
CA ASN A 422 -15.07 21.54 -39.59
C ASN A 422 -15.08 20.68 -38.32
N LEU A 423 -14.95 19.35 -38.44
CA LEU A 423 -14.78 18.43 -37.31
C LEU A 423 -13.31 18.18 -36.96
N PHE A 424 -12.35 18.71 -37.73
CA PHE A 424 -10.93 18.70 -37.34
C PHE A 424 -10.70 19.54 -36.08
N PRO A 425 -9.60 19.29 -35.33
CA PRO A 425 -9.34 20.00 -34.08
C PRO A 425 -9.29 21.53 -34.28
N PRO A 426 -10.19 22.31 -33.64
CA PRO A 426 -10.37 23.73 -33.95
C PRO A 426 -9.09 24.55 -33.70
N GLY A 427 -8.66 25.32 -34.69
CA GLY A 427 -7.47 26.19 -34.58
C GLY A 427 -6.12 25.44 -34.60
N ARG A 428 -6.11 24.12 -34.79
CA ARG A 428 -4.89 23.33 -34.90
C ARG A 428 -4.54 23.13 -36.37
N ARG A 429 -3.26 23.32 -36.71
CA ARG A 429 -2.74 23.16 -38.08
C ARG A 429 -2.40 21.70 -38.36
N GLY A 430 -2.08 21.40 -39.62
CA GLY A 430 -1.62 20.08 -40.07
C GLY A 430 -2.72 19.20 -40.67
N TRP A 431 -3.99 19.43 -40.34
CA TRP A 431 -5.12 18.62 -40.80
C TRP A 431 -5.63 19.03 -42.18
N ARG A 432 -5.66 18.10 -43.13
CA ARG A 432 -6.26 18.31 -44.45
C ARG A 432 -6.75 17.00 -45.07
N PHE A 433 -7.59 17.08 -46.09
CA PHE A 433 -7.89 15.93 -46.94
C PHE A 433 -6.78 15.69 -47.96
N THR A 434 -6.50 14.43 -48.27
CA THR A 434 -5.49 14.03 -49.27
C THR A 434 -5.88 14.42 -50.69
N SER A 435 -7.18 14.45 -50.97
CA SER A 435 -7.72 14.66 -52.32
C SER A 435 -8.47 16.00 -52.42
N PRO A 436 -8.30 16.76 -53.51
CA PRO A 436 -9.08 17.96 -53.77
C PRO A 436 -10.55 17.60 -54.04
N GLY A 437 -11.48 18.50 -53.71
CA GLY A 437 -12.91 18.34 -53.99
C GLY A 437 -13.83 18.92 -52.91
N THR A 438 -15.13 18.88 -53.18
CA THR A 438 -16.20 19.29 -52.23
C THR A 438 -16.88 18.12 -51.54
N VAL A 439 -16.52 16.89 -51.94
CA VAL A 439 -17.10 15.64 -51.45
C VAL A 439 -16.03 14.77 -50.79
N ALA A 440 -16.39 14.10 -49.71
CA ALA A 440 -15.56 13.12 -49.02
C ALA A 440 -16.40 11.91 -48.57
N TYR A 441 -15.72 10.90 -48.04
CA TYR A 441 -16.33 9.69 -47.52
C TYR A 441 -16.14 9.61 -46.01
N ALA A 442 -17.17 9.14 -45.32
CA ALA A 442 -17.11 8.81 -43.91
C ALA A 442 -17.88 7.51 -43.66
N SER A 443 -17.59 6.89 -42.52
CA SER A 443 -18.33 5.72 -42.05
C SER A 443 -18.76 5.90 -40.60
N PHE A 444 -19.99 5.48 -40.29
CA PHE A 444 -20.30 5.09 -38.93
C PHE A 444 -19.97 3.61 -38.79
N ALA A 445 -19.10 3.26 -37.85
CA ALA A 445 -18.76 1.87 -37.57
C ALA A 445 -18.97 1.56 -36.09
N LYS A 446 -19.77 0.53 -35.84
CA LYS A 446 -20.07 0.01 -34.52
C LYS A 446 -19.41 -1.36 -34.38
N THR A 447 -18.74 -1.59 -33.27
CA THR A 447 -18.13 -2.87 -32.94
C THR A 447 -18.69 -3.39 -31.62
N THR A 448 -19.04 -4.67 -31.55
CA THR A 448 -19.17 -5.39 -30.27
C THR A 448 -17.92 -6.25 -30.09
N LEU A 449 -17.32 -6.16 -28.91
CA LEU A 449 -16.20 -6.98 -28.47
C LEU A 449 -16.71 -7.95 -27.42
N ASN A 450 -16.30 -9.22 -27.47
CA ASN A 450 -16.63 -10.25 -26.48
C ASN A 450 -15.40 -11.07 -26.11
N LYS A 451 -15.51 -11.84 -25.02
CA LYS A 451 -14.42 -12.66 -24.45
C LYS A 451 -13.21 -11.82 -24.05
N MET A 452 -13.45 -10.61 -23.54
CA MET A 452 -12.40 -9.71 -23.10
C MET A 452 -11.85 -10.19 -21.76
N GLU A 453 -10.64 -10.75 -21.76
CA GLU A 453 -9.97 -11.29 -20.57
C GLU A 453 -9.93 -10.28 -19.41
N TRP A 454 -9.64 -9.02 -19.72
CA TRP A 454 -9.54 -7.94 -18.75
C TRP A 454 -10.89 -7.50 -18.15
N LEU A 455 -12.01 -7.95 -18.73
CA LEU A 455 -13.38 -7.80 -18.20
C LEU A 455 -13.95 -9.14 -17.69
N GLY A 456 -13.09 -10.09 -17.33
CA GLY A 456 -13.51 -11.41 -16.84
C GLY A 456 -14.24 -12.25 -17.90
N GLY A 457 -13.95 -12.04 -19.19
CA GLY A 457 -14.58 -12.74 -20.31
C GLY A 457 -15.84 -12.05 -20.85
N SER A 458 -16.28 -10.95 -20.24
CA SER A 458 -17.42 -10.16 -20.72
C SER A 458 -17.09 -9.36 -21.99
N GLY A 459 -18.07 -8.61 -22.49
CA GLY A 459 -17.96 -7.80 -23.70
C GLY A 459 -18.52 -6.40 -23.54
N TYR A 460 -18.27 -5.56 -24.53
CA TYR A 460 -18.83 -4.20 -24.62
C TYR A 460 -18.97 -3.77 -26.08
N SER A 461 -19.65 -2.67 -26.33
CA SER A 461 -19.81 -2.12 -27.67
C SER A 461 -19.28 -0.69 -27.77
N HIS A 462 -18.86 -0.31 -28.96
CA HIS A 462 -18.50 1.06 -29.29
C HIS A 462 -18.97 1.42 -30.70
N ILE A 463 -19.21 2.71 -30.97
CA ILE A 463 -19.56 3.25 -32.29
C ILE A 463 -18.85 4.57 -32.53
N GLY A 464 -18.18 4.72 -33.66
CA GLY A 464 -17.43 5.93 -34.02
C GLY A 464 -17.82 6.48 -35.37
N LEU A 465 -17.53 7.77 -35.57
CA LEU A 465 -17.49 8.40 -36.88
C LEU A 465 -16.04 8.34 -37.40
N TYR A 466 -15.85 7.80 -38.59
CA TYR A 466 -14.56 7.62 -39.24
C TYR A 466 -14.53 8.44 -40.52
N ILE A 467 -13.66 9.46 -40.58
CA ILE A 467 -13.50 10.35 -41.74
C ILE A 467 -12.31 9.87 -42.57
N HIS A 468 -12.56 9.45 -43.80
CA HIS A 468 -11.55 8.79 -44.64
C HIS A 468 -10.74 9.79 -45.48
N GLY A 469 -9.52 9.40 -45.88
CA GLY A 469 -8.68 10.20 -46.76
C GLY A 469 -8.14 11.47 -46.11
N VAL A 470 -7.78 11.40 -44.83
CA VAL A 470 -7.21 12.52 -44.08
C VAL A 470 -5.69 12.40 -44.04
N GLU A 471 -5.02 13.54 -44.13
CA GLU A 471 -3.59 13.71 -43.95
C GLU A 471 -3.33 14.64 -42.78
N TYR A 472 -2.41 14.24 -41.91
CA TYR A 472 -1.82 15.11 -40.90
C TYR A 472 -0.38 15.43 -41.29
N VAL A 473 -0.09 16.70 -41.54
CA VAL A 473 1.24 17.23 -41.82
C VAL A 473 1.87 17.66 -40.49
N LYS A 474 2.96 16.99 -40.12
CA LYS A 474 3.77 17.25 -38.93
C LYS A 474 4.55 18.56 -39.05
N LYS A 475 5.08 19.04 -37.93
CA LYS A 475 5.90 20.26 -37.88
C LYS A 475 7.16 20.18 -38.73
N ASP A 476 7.73 18.98 -38.89
CA ASP A 476 8.91 18.73 -39.71
C ASP A 476 8.62 18.66 -41.22
N GLY A 477 7.35 18.78 -41.62
CA GLY A 477 6.89 18.69 -43.01
C GLY A 477 6.61 17.27 -43.50
N SER A 478 6.94 16.23 -42.73
CA SER A 478 6.50 14.86 -43.00
C SER A 478 4.99 14.73 -42.75
N SER A 479 4.35 13.73 -43.36
CA SER A 479 2.91 13.51 -43.15
C SER A 479 2.56 12.06 -42.95
N VAL A 480 1.44 11.84 -42.26
CA VAL A 480 0.78 10.54 -42.16
C VAL A 480 -0.60 10.64 -42.77
N LYS A 481 -1.04 9.55 -43.42
CA LYS A 481 -2.32 9.48 -44.14
C LYS A 481 -3.13 8.32 -43.61
N GLY A 482 -4.41 8.56 -43.36
CA GLY A 482 -5.32 7.52 -42.90
C GLY A 482 -6.71 8.06 -42.59
N THR A 483 -7.42 7.36 -41.72
CA THR A 483 -8.76 7.72 -41.27
C THR A 483 -8.69 8.56 -39.99
N TYR A 484 -9.38 9.69 -39.95
CA TYR A 484 -9.53 10.51 -38.76
C TYR A 484 -10.77 10.09 -37.94
N LEU A 485 -10.55 9.86 -36.64
CA LEU A 485 -11.57 9.56 -35.65
C LEU A 485 -11.82 10.82 -34.79
N PRO A 486 -12.81 11.67 -35.12
CA PRO A 486 -13.19 12.81 -34.30
C PRO A 486 -13.91 12.41 -33.00
N ILE A 487 -14.64 11.29 -33.01
CA ILE A 487 -15.45 10.85 -31.87
C ILE A 487 -15.66 9.34 -31.88
N LEU A 488 -15.54 8.73 -30.69
CA LEU A 488 -15.86 7.34 -30.44
C LEU A 488 -16.77 7.24 -29.21
N PHE A 489 -17.92 6.61 -29.35
CA PHE A 489 -18.81 6.34 -28.22
C PHE A 489 -18.68 4.90 -27.75
N GLU A 490 -18.68 4.67 -26.44
CA GLU A 490 -18.59 3.32 -25.86
C GLU A 490 -19.67 3.08 -24.80
N SER A 491 -20.04 1.81 -24.63
CA SER A 491 -21.10 1.39 -23.72
C SER A 491 -20.63 1.10 -22.29
N LEU A 492 -19.34 1.24 -21.99
CA LEU A 492 -18.75 1.05 -20.65
C LEU A 492 -17.74 2.15 -20.34
N THR A 493 -17.59 2.50 -19.07
CA THR A 493 -16.68 3.55 -18.62
C THR A 493 -15.22 3.12 -18.61
N ASP A 494 -14.93 1.87 -18.26
CA ASP A 494 -13.56 1.33 -18.17
C ASP A 494 -12.73 1.49 -19.46
N PRO A 495 -13.24 1.12 -20.66
CA PRO A 495 -12.50 1.30 -21.91
C PRO A 495 -12.44 2.77 -22.39
N ILE A 496 -13.33 3.63 -21.89
CA ILE A 496 -13.29 5.09 -22.11
C ILE A 496 -12.11 5.70 -21.37
N VAL A 497 -12.01 5.42 -20.06
CA VAL A 497 -10.94 5.98 -19.20
C VAL A 497 -9.58 5.55 -19.74
N SER A 498 -9.41 4.24 -19.99
CA SER A 498 -8.15 3.70 -20.48
C SER A 498 -7.77 4.26 -21.87
N GLY A 499 -8.72 4.33 -22.80
CA GLY A 499 -8.46 4.87 -24.14
C GLY A 499 -8.18 6.36 -24.18
N ARG A 500 -8.75 7.17 -23.28
CA ARG A 500 -8.49 8.61 -23.22
C ARG A 500 -7.13 8.91 -22.59
N GLU A 501 -6.85 8.31 -21.44
CA GLU A 501 -5.65 8.60 -20.66
C GLU A 501 -4.40 8.01 -21.31
N GLU A 502 -4.48 6.77 -21.81
CA GLU A 502 -3.31 6.02 -22.30
C GLU A 502 -3.11 6.19 -23.80
N LEU A 503 -4.19 6.25 -24.59
CA LEU A 503 -4.11 6.23 -26.06
C LEU A 503 -4.49 7.57 -26.72
N GLY A 504 -5.06 8.51 -25.97
CA GLY A 504 -5.49 9.81 -26.52
C GLY A 504 -6.70 9.74 -27.46
N MET A 505 -7.54 8.70 -27.33
CA MET A 505 -8.73 8.51 -28.16
C MET A 505 -9.91 9.38 -27.67
N PRO A 506 -10.71 10.00 -28.55
CA PRO A 506 -11.82 10.88 -28.16
C PRO A 506 -13.07 10.08 -27.77
N LYS A 507 -13.00 9.41 -26.62
CA LYS A 507 -14.04 8.48 -26.17
C LYS A 507 -15.08 9.14 -25.27
N LEU A 508 -16.37 8.87 -25.51
CA LEU A 508 -17.49 9.28 -24.66
C LEU A 508 -18.45 8.13 -24.41
N TYR A 509 -19.27 8.24 -23.36
CA TYR A 509 -20.24 7.21 -23.03
C TYR A 509 -21.53 7.38 -23.84
N THR A 510 -22.07 6.28 -24.35
CA THR A 510 -23.47 6.18 -24.81
C THR A 510 -23.96 4.75 -24.61
N SER A 511 -25.25 4.56 -24.31
CA SER A 511 -25.88 3.25 -24.44
C SER A 511 -25.91 2.83 -25.92
N ILE A 512 -25.62 1.55 -26.19
CA ILE A 512 -25.60 0.98 -27.54
C ILE A 512 -26.38 -0.33 -27.51
N ASP A 513 -27.59 -0.33 -28.05
CA ASP A 513 -28.39 -1.53 -28.23
C ASP A 513 -28.15 -2.14 -29.61
N VAL A 514 -28.05 -3.46 -29.67
CA VAL A 514 -27.74 -4.19 -30.89
C VAL A 514 -28.75 -5.29 -31.09
N TYR A 515 -29.38 -5.32 -32.27
CA TYR A 515 -30.33 -6.35 -32.67
C TYR A 515 -29.84 -7.00 -33.95
N ARG A 516 -29.26 -8.20 -33.84
CA ARG A 516 -28.88 -9.06 -34.97
C ARG A 516 -30.02 -10.03 -35.28
N ARG A 517 -30.48 -10.03 -36.53
CA ARG A 517 -31.31 -11.10 -37.13
C ARG A 517 -30.53 -11.76 -38.26
N ALA A 518 -31.08 -12.78 -38.94
CA ALA A 518 -30.37 -13.48 -40.02
C ALA A 518 -29.88 -12.53 -41.13
N THR A 519 -30.77 -11.68 -41.64
CA THR A 519 -30.49 -10.79 -42.80
C THR A 519 -30.46 -9.31 -42.44
N SER A 520 -30.62 -8.95 -41.16
CA SER A 520 -30.58 -7.54 -40.74
C SER A 520 -29.80 -7.30 -39.45
N TYR A 521 -29.31 -6.07 -39.31
CA TYR A 521 -28.55 -5.59 -38.18
C TYR A 521 -29.03 -4.19 -37.80
N ARG A 522 -29.51 -4.02 -36.57
CA ARG A 522 -29.97 -2.72 -36.08
C ARG A 522 -29.16 -2.29 -34.87
N ILE A 523 -28.78 -1.01 -34.86
CA ILE A 523 -28.08 -0.37 -33.75
C ILE A 523 -28.91 0.82 -33.28
N ARG A 524 -29.09 0.97 -31.97
CA ARG A 524 -29.65 2.18 -31.37
C ARG A 524 -28.65 2.77 -30.38
N THR A 525 -28.49 4.08 -30.42
CA THR A 525 -27.65 4.81 -29.48
C THR A 525 -28.47 5.78 -28.66
N GLY A 526 -28.12 5.93 -27.39
CA GLY A 526 -28.85 6.81 -26.49
C GLY A 526 -28.11 7.14 -25.20
N TRP A 527 -28.72 8.01 -24.41
CA TRP A 527 -28.26 8.39 -23.08
C TRP A 527 -29.45 8.50 -22.15
N GLN A 528 -29.43 7.76 -21.04
CA GLN A 528 -30.55 7.71 -20.06
C GLN A 528 -31.94 7.50 -20.69
N GLY A 529 -32.02 6.67 -21.73
CA GLY A 529 -33.27 6.37 -22.45
C GLY A 529 -33.62 7.34 -23.60
N ALA A 530 -32.97 8.50 -23.67
CA ALA A 530 -33.09 9.39 -24.82
C ALA A 530 -32.29 8.83 -26.00
N LEU A 531 -33.00 8.39 -27.04
CA LEU A 531 -32.39 7.76 -28.23
C LEU A 531 -32.04 8.83 -29.25
N TRP A 532 -30.75 8.95 -29.57
CA TRP A 532 -30.26 9.94 -30.54
C TRP A 532 -29.84 9.32 -31.87
N GLY A 533 -29.62 8.01 -31.96
CA GLY A 533 -29.19 7.37 -33.20
C GLY A 533 -29.88 6.04 -33.46
N ASN A 534 -30.24 5.82 -34.73
CA ASN A 534 -30.79 4.56 -35.21
C ASN A 534 -30.11 4.20 -36.54
N PHE A 535 -29.43 3.06 -36.59
CA PHE A 535 -28.70 2.57 -37.75
C PHE A 535 -29.26 1.21 -38.15
N LEU A 536 -29.47 1.00 -39.44
CA LEU A 536 -30.11 -0.20 -39.96
C LEU A 536 -29.37 -0.70 -41.20
N LEU A 537 -28.99 -1.98 -41.18
CA LEU A 537 -28.51 -2.73 -42.34
C LEU A 537 -29.55 -3.83 -42.61
N GLU A 538 -30.02 -3.91 -43.84
CA GLU A 538 -31.00 -4.90 -44.30
C GLU A 538 -30.43 -5.74 -45.44
N ASP A 539 -31.07 -6.86 -45.74
CA ASP A 539 -30.72 -7.72 -46.88
C ASP A 539 -29.23 -8.11 -46.90
N LEU A 540 -28.66 -8.40 -45.73
CA LEU A 540 -27.27 -8.81 -45.58
C LEU A 540 -27.02 -10.15 -46.29
N VAL A 541 -26.04 -10.15 -47.19
CA VAL A 541 -25.58 -11.33 -47.93
C VAL A 541 -24.15 -11.66 -47.52
N GLU A 542 -23.90 -12.91 -47.13
CA GLU A 542 -22.56 -13.38 -46.80
C GLU A 542 -21.69 -13.49 -48.07
N VAL A 543 -20.47 -12.98 -47.98
CA VAL A 543 -19.48 -12.98 -49.06
C VAL A 543 -18.16 -13.59 -48.57
N ASP A 544 -17.34 -14.04 -49.50
CA ASP A 544 -16.01 -14.56 -49.16
C ASP A 544 -15.16 -13.45 -48.50
N PRO A 545 -14.64 -13.66 -47.28
CA PRO A 545 -13.79 -12.66 -46.60
C PRO A 545 -12.56 -12.24 -47.41
N SER A 546 -12.05 -13.10 -48.30
CA SER A 546 -10.89 -12.80 -49.17
C SER A 546 -11.23 -11.90 -50.36
N SER A 547 -12.52 -11.79 -50.71
CA SER A 547 -13.00 -11.00 -51.85
C SER A 547 -13.18 -9.51 -51.53
N GLU A 548 -13.06 -9.12 -50.26
CA GLU A 548 -13.26 -7.74 -49.80
C GLU A 548 -11.94 -7.13 -49.30
N SER A 549 -11.54 -5.99 -49.89
CA SER A 549 -10.40 -5.20 -49.43
C SER A 549 -10.85 -4.12 -48.43
N GLY A 550 -10.15 -4.03 -47.30
CA GLY A 550 -10.36 -2.99 -46.27
C GLY A 550 -10.24 -3.54 -44.84
N GLY A 551 -9.65 -2.75 -43.93
CA GLY A 551 -9.54 -3.08 -42.52
C GLY A 551 -10.89 -3.05 -41.79
N LEU A 552 -10.89 -3.17 -40.46
CA LEU A 552 -12.09 -3.14 -39.61
C LEU A 552 -13.00 -1.90 -39.84
N SER A 553 -12.43 -0.78 -40.28
CA SER A 553 -13.13 0.46 -40.61
C SER A 553 -13.69 0.53 -42.04
N GLY A 554 -13.42 -0.46 -42.89
CA GLY A 554 -13.92 -0.56 -44.26
C GLY A 554 -13.04 0.07 -45.36
N GLU A 555 -11.83 0.54 -45.06
CA GLU A 555 -10.86 1.12 -46.00
C GLU A 555 -9.47 0.45 -45.85
N ALA A 556 -8.64 0.50 -46.89
CA ALA A 556 -7.23 0.07 -46.85
C ALA A 556 -6.32 1.19 -46.34
N ASP A 557 -6.75 1.88 -45.27
CA ASP A 557 -5.95 2.96 -44.67
C ASP A 557 -4.74 2.40 -43.92
N ALA A 558 -3.66 3.18 -43.89
CA ALA A 558 -2.43 2.80 -43.18
C ALA A 558 -2.58 2.83 -41.65
N GLY A 559 -3.61 3.51 -41.13
CA GLY A 559 -3.84 3.68 -39.70
C GLY A 559 -4.94 4.71 -39.39
N MET A 560 -5.06 4.99 -38.11
CA MET A 560 -6.06 5.90 -37.54
C MET A 560 -5.40 7.13 -36.92
N LEU A 561 -5.99 8.30 -37.20
CA LEU A 561 -5.66 9.58 -36.61
C LEU A 561 -6.68 9.95 -35.53
N ALA A 562 -6.20 10.47 -34.40
CA ALA A 562 -7.02 11.05 -33.35
C ALA A 562 -6.34 12.33 -32.80
N TYR A 563 -7.00 13.02 -31.86
CA TYR A 563 -6.44 14.21 -31.22
C TYR A 563 -6.62 14.14 -29.70
N LYS A 564 -5.52 14.16 -28.97
CA LYS A 564 -5.51 14.14 -27.50
C LYS A 564 -5.53 15.57 -26.97
N TYR A 565 -6.42 15.82 -26.01
CA TYR A 565 -6.43 17.04 -25.20
C TYR A 565 -6.83 16.71 -23.76
N ILE A 566 -5.90 16.90 -22.82
CA ILE A 566 -6.12 16.76 -21.39
C ILE A 566 -5.91 18.12 -20.73
N PRO A 567 -6.92 18.71 -20.08
CA PRO A 567 -6.79 20.02 -19.46
C PRO A 567 -5.95 19.96 -18.18
N LYS A 568 -5.24 21.05 -17.88
CA LYS A 568 -4.59 21.25 -16.59
C LYS A 568 -5.61 21.59 -15.51
N SER A 569 -5.53 20.94 -14.36
CA SER A 569 -6.46 21.12 -13.24
C SER A 569 -6.41 22.53 -12.64
N GLY A 570 -7.57 23.05 -12.21
CA GLY A 570 -7.68 24.31 -11.46
C GLY A 570 -8.26 25.49 -12.24
N ARG A 571 -9.00 26.38 -11.54
CA ARG A 571 -9.75 27.50 -12.16
C ARG A 571 -8.87 28.44 -12.99
N ALA A 572 -7.64 28.69 -12.56
CA ALA A 572 -6.69 29.57 -13.28
C ALA A 572 -6.14 28.93 -14.57
N ASN A 573 -6.26 27.61 -14.73
CA ASN A 573 -5.70 26.85 -15.84
C ASN A 573 -6.75 26.50 -16.91
N LYS A 574 -7.93 27.16 -16.91
CA LYS A 574 -8.94 26.95 -17.96
C LYS A 574 -8.32 27.19 -19.35
N ASN A 575 -8.62 26.32 -20.30
CA ASN A 575 -8.08 26.35 -21.66
C ASN A 575 -6.55 26.14 -21.76
N VAL A 576 -5.90 25.66 -20.70
CA VAL A 576 -4.49 25.28 -20.72
C VAL A 576 -4.39 23.76 -20.71
N PRO A 577 -3.82 23.11 -21.74
CA PRO A 577 -3.60 21.67 -21.72
C PRO A 577 -2.48 21.30 -20.75
N ALA A 578 -2.66 20.20 -20.03
CA ALA A 578 -1.57 19.43 -19.43
C ALA A 578 -0.88 18.55 -20.48
N GLU A 579 -1.64 18.07 -21.47
CA GLU A 579 -1.15 17.26 -22.58
C GLU A 579 -2.02 17.50 -23.83
N GLU A 580 -1.39 17.74 -24.98
CA GLU A 580 -2.09 18.00 -26.25
C GLU A 580 -1.22 17.62 -27.45
N HIS A 581 -1.71 16.74 -28.32
CA HIS A 581 -1.03 16.34 -29.57
C HIS A 581 -1.95 15.56 -30.51
N ALA A 582 -1.56 15.45 -31.78
CA ALA A 582 -2.14 14.47 -32.70
C ALA A 582 -1.66 13.06 -32.34
N VAL A 583 -2.54 12.08 -32.51
CA VAL A 583 -2.28 10.67 -32.22
C VAL A 583 -2.34 9.89 -33.52
N TRP A 584 -1.40 8.96 -33.70
CA TRP A 584 -1.36 8.02 -34.81
C TRP A 584 -1.31 6.59 -34.30
N ASP A 585 -2.22 5.75 -34.79
CA ASP A 585 -2.24 4.31 -34.57
C ASP A 585 -2.12 3.57 -35.92
N PRO A 586 -0.95 3.01 -36.25
CA PRO A 586 -0.76 2.28 -37.51
C PRO A 586 -1.36 0.87 -37.45
N PHE A 587 -2.24 0.55 -38.39
CA PHE A 587 -2.87 -0.77 -38.43
C PHE A 587 -1.89 -1.92 -38.72
N SER A 588 -0.71 -1.61 -39.27
CA SER A 588 0.37 -2.59 -39.46
C SER A 588 0.94 -3.15 -38.15
N GLU A 589 0.80 -2.42 -37.04
CA GLU A 589 1.32 -2.79 -35.71
C GLU A 589 0.24 -3.37 -34.79
N ALA A 590 -0.98 -3.58 -35.30
CA ALA A 590 -2.09 -4.12 -34.53
C ALA A 590 -1.74 -5.49 -33.92
N THR A 591 -1.86 -5.60 -32.61
CA THR A 591 -1.52 -6.81 -31.84
C THR A 591 -2.67 -7.19 -30.90
N PRO A 592 -3.26 -8.39 -31.04
CA PRO A 592 -3.12 -9.31 -32.18
C PRO A 592 -3.69 -8.71 -33.48
N LYS A 593 -3.29 -9.30 -34.61
CA LYS A 593 -3.90 -8.95 -35.90
C LYS A 593 -5.34 -9.46 -35.96
N PRO A 594 -6.32 -8.60 -36.29
CA PRO A 594 -7.69 -9.04 -36.51
C PRO A 594 -7.80 -10.09 -37.60
N SER A 595 -8.58 -11.13 -37.35
CA SER A 595 -8.90 -12.21 -38.28
C SER A 595 -10.40 -12.23 -38.55
N PRO A 596 -10.87 -11.56 -39.62
CA PRO A 596 -12.24 -11.73 -40.11
C PRO A 596 -12.53 -13.19 -40.41
N LYS A 597 -13.67 -13.69 -39.93
CA LYS A 597 -14.15 -15.04 -40.17
C LYS A 597 -15.37 -15.05 -41.10
N ARG A 598 -16.26 -14.07 -40.96
CA ARG A 598 -17.48 -13.95 -41.77
C ARG A 598 -17.68 -12.50 -42.14
N VAL A 599 -18.03 -12.27 -43.41
CA VAL A 599 -18.26 -10.93 -43.95
C VAL A 599 -19.61 -10.94 -44.64
N TYR A 600 -20.43 -9.95 -44.35
CA TYR A 600 -21.68 -9.71 -45.03
C TYR A 600 -21.68 -8.31 -45.61
N THR A 601 -22.30 -8.15 -46.78
CA THR A 601 -22.44 -6.87 -47.44
C THR A 601 -23.90 -6.58 -47.75
N THR A 602 -24.22 -5.29 -47.86
CA THR A 602 -25.52 -4.82 -48.36
C THR A 602 -25.40 -3.42 -48.96
N LYS A 603 -26.30 -3.12 -49.90
CA LYS A 603 -26.54 -1.76 -50.40
C LYS A 603 -27.74 -1.10 -49.71
N LYS A 604 -28.55 -1.87 -48.97
CA LYS A 604 -29.73 -1.38 -48.26
C LYS A 604 -29.36 -1.10 -46.80
N ALA A 605 -28.84 0.10 -46.57
CA ALA A 605 -28.53 0.58 -45.24
C ALA A 605 -28.96 2.04 -45.07
N SER A 606 -29.32 2.40 -43.84
CA SER A 606 -29.72 3.75 -43.48
C SER A 606 -29.32 4.07 -42.05
N PHE A 607 -29.23 5.36 -41.75
CA PHE A 607 -29.11 5.82 -40.38
C PHE A 607 -29.83 7.15 -40.20
N GLN A 608 -30.26 7.40 -38.98
CA GLN A 608 -30.87 8.64 -38.55
C GLN A 608 -30.19 9.10 -37.27
N ILE A 609 -29.82 10.38 -37.23
CA ILE A 609 -29.30 11.06 -36.05
C ILE A 609 -30.34 12.11 -35.66
N ASP A 610 -30.91 11.97 -34.46
CA ASP A 610 -31.76 12.96 -33.83
C ASP A 610 -30.89 13.78 -32.88
N ALA A 611 -30.79 15.09 -33.14
CA ALA A 611 -30.01 16.01 -32.31
C ALA A 611 -30.50 16.04 -30.87
N LEU A 612 -31.81 15.81 -30.67
CA LEU A 612 -32.54 16.09 -29.45
C LEU A 612 -32.30 17.55 -28.97
N ASP A 613 -32.91 17.94 -27.86
CA ASP A 613 -32.60 19.23 -27.22
C ASP A 613 -31.65 19.07 -26.03
N TRP A 614 -31.28 20.21 -25.43
CA TRP A 614 -30.42 20.26 -24.25
C TRP A 614 -31.05 19.58 -23.02
N GLU A 615 -32.38 19.54 -22.89
CA GLU A 615 -33.03 18.91 -21.74
C GLU A 615 -32.97 17.38 -21.85
N GLN A 616 -33.14 16.86 -23.05
CA GLN A 616 -33.08 15.43 -23.35
C GLN A 616 -31.65 14.88 -23.39
N LEU A 617 -30.68 15.71 -23.81
CA LEU A 617 -29.30 15.28 -24.03
C LEU A 617 -28.26 16.32 -23.55
N PRO A 618 -28.24 16.72 -22.27
CA PRO A 618 -27.48 17.88 -21.79
C PRO A 618 -25.97 17.79 -22.09
N THR A 619 -25.33 16.66 -21.81
CA THR A 619 -23.88 16.54 -21.96
C THR A 619 -23.41 16.20 -23.37
N LEU A 620 -24.31 15.81 -24.27
CA LEU A 620 -23.98 15.36 -25.63
C LEU A 620 -24.70 16.13 -26.75
N HIS A 621 -25.70 16.97 -26.46
CA HIS A 621 -26.49 17.71 -27.46
C HIS A 621 -25.60 18.49 -28.44
N HIS A 622 -24.61 19.22 -27.92
CA HIS A 622 -23.66 19.97 -28.74
C HIS A 622 -22.78 19.11 -29.65
N ILE A 623 -22.65 17.80 -29.38
CA ILE A 623 -21.94 16.84 -30.23
C ILE A 623 -22.91 16.25 -31.24
N ILE A 624 -24.05 15.75 -30.77
CA ILE A 624 -25.03 15.07 -31.63
C ILE A 624 -25.69 16.04 -32.62
N SER A 625 -25.99 17.28 -32.23
CA SER A 625 -26.45 18.32 -33.16
C SER A 625 -25.48 18.54 -34.30
N ARG A 626 -24.17 18.60 -34.01
CA ARG A 626 -23.10 18.72 -35.02
C ARG A 626 -23.00 17.50 -35.92
N LEU A 627 -23.27 16.29 -35.41
CA LEU A 627 -23.36 15.08 -36.22
C LEU A 627 -24.60 15.07 -37.11
N ALA A 628 -25.73 15.59 -36.63
CA ALA A 628 -26.98 15.69 -37.38
C ALA A 628 -26.91 16.68 -38.56
N GLU A 629 -25.99 17.67 -38.49
CA GLU A 629 -25.73 18.61 -39.58
C GLU A 629 -25.04 17.97 -40.80
N VAL A 630 -24.48 16.77 -40.68
CA VAL A 630 -23.71 16.12 -41.77
C VAL A 630 -24.66 15.65 -42.88
N PRO A 631 -24.63 16.27 -44.09
CA PRO A 631 -25.56 15.91 -45.14
C PRO A 631 -25.15 14.57 -45.77
N VAL A 632 -26.07 13.62 -45.84
CA VAL A 632 -25.82 12.32 -46.50
C VAL A 632 -26.25 12.43 -47.95
N TYR A 633 -25.30 12.45 -48.89
CA TYR A 633 -25.60 12.49 -50.32
C TYR A 633 -25.95 11.11 -50.86
N GLU A 634 -25.25 10.09 -50.37
CA GLU A 634 -25.40 8.71 -50.85
C GLU A 634 -24.84 7.75 -49.81
N VAL A 635 -25.55 6.65 -49.53
CA VAL A 635 -25.00 5.50 -48.81
C VAL A 635 -24.31 4.61 -49.84
N VAL A 636 -22.99 4.52 -49.76
CA VAL A 636 -22.13 3.83 -50.74
C VAL A 636 -22.21 2.32 -50.56
N GLY A 637 -22.31 1.87 -49.30
CA GLY A 637 -22.43 0.47 -48.95
C GLY A 637 -22.30 0.25 -47.45
N ALA A 638 -22.69 -0.93 -47.00
CA ALA A 638 -22.57 -1.33 -45.61
C ALA A 638 -22.03 -2.75 -45.50
N LYS A 639 -21.28 -3.00 -44.41
CA LYS A 639 -20.64 -4.27 -44.14
C LYS A 639 -20.91 -4.71 -42.70
N LEU A 640 -20.96 -6.02 -42.49
CA LEU A 640 -20.92 -6.65 -41.18
C LEU A 640 -19.77 -7.65 -41.18
N VAL A 641 -18.82 -7.50 -40.26
CA VAL A 641 -17.64 -8.36 -40.15
C VAL A 641 -17.62 -9.00 -38.78
N GLU A 642 -17.60 -10.33 -38.73
CA GLU A 642 -17.47 -11.13 -37.51
C GLU A 642 -16.09 -11.79 -37.52
N GLY A 643 -15.35 -11.73 -36.41
CA GLY A 643 -14.00 -12.24 -36.36
C GLY A 643 -13.39 -12.42 -34.97
N GLU A 644 -12.12 -12.79 -34.96
CA GLU A 644 -11.31 -13.03 -33.76
C GLU A 644 -10.02 -12.20 -33.79
N GLY A 645 -9.38 -12.02 -32.65
CA GLY A 645 -8.21 -11.16 -32.51
C GLY A 645 -8.62 -9.70 -32.37
N VAL A 646 -8.74 -9.25 -31.13
CA VAL A 646 -9.07 -7.85 -30.82
C VAL A 646 -7.79 -7.11 -30.47
N PRO A 647 -7.33 -6.17 -31.31
CA PRO A 647 -6.15 -5.37 -31.01
C PRO A 647 -6.42 -4.45 -29.83
N ASP A 648 -5.40 -4.28 -28.99
CA ASP A 648 -5.45 -3.41 -27.81
C ASP A 648 -5.12 -1.94 -28.11
N VAL A 649 -4.78 -1.66 -29.38
CA VAL A 649 -4.48 -0.33 -29.92
C VAL A 649 -3.21 0.28 -29.28
N SER A 650 -2.31 -0.58 -28.77
CA SER A 650 -1.02 -0.19 -28.17
C SER A 650 -0.05 0.51 -29.14
N GLY A 651 -0.30 0.45 -30.45
CA GLY A 651 0.46 1.20 -31.46
C GLY A 651 0.20 2.71 -31.45
N ALA A 652 -0.89 3.17 -30.80
CA ALA A 652 -1.24 4.57 -30.71
C ALA A 652 -0.14 5.40 -30.01
N ARG A 653 0.31 6.46 -30.68
CA ARG A 653 1.41 7.30 -30.20
C ARG A 653 1.27 8.76 -30.63
N PRO A 654 1.85 9.70 -29.86
CA PRO A 654 1.93 11.09 -30.27
C PRO A 654 2.71 11.24 -31.58
N ILE A 655 2.22 12.11 -32.45
CA ILE A 655 2.90 12.56 -33.66
C ILE A 655 2.84 14.09 -33.71
N GLU A 656 4.00 14.74 -33.74
CA GLU A 656 4.10 16.21 -33.78
C GLU A 656 4.74 16.72 -35.06
#